data_AF-A0A0G4NZT4-F1
#
_entry.id   AF-A0A0G4NZT4-F1
#
_cell.length_a   1.000
_cell.length_b   1.000
_cell.length_c   1.000
_cell.angle_alpha   90.00
_cell.angle_beta   90.00
_cell.angle_gamma   90.00
#
_symmetry.space_group_name_H-M   'P 1'
#
loop_
_entity.id
_entity.type
_entity.pdbx_description
1 polymer ?
#
loop_
_entity_poly.entity_id
_entity_poly.type
_entity_poly.pdbx_seq_one_letter_code
_entity_poly.pdbx_strand_id
1 'polypeptide(L)'
;MTMRVKDLSEVLEARVKLAASRGFTIEYQKEQEKSENCVTQPELAPPTHDKYDRAAYNWVLSFKLSRKESGDLSAMKDEPAPSPQILKSFAEDFITTRTKLPSQKTACDHFINFTSYWERTTVRKLDKTVKDDVLNYIRVNLTKKYKLRTKPRERFLVTAKDIDYLLRRLFTSDPHDYIHERARVQTASSLALFAGSGSRAGAIVESSAYRHTNECLYYRHIQFHLKWGREPGTIKRWVTIEPKFLKGWRLQDDTTLPKNWFREHPVLGSNFIFWVIVHGIADNAFKNISSVEKLLAQHPPKGRESWTLEWAEDKKDLPFFRMVTPEGPSKDKALTFASLRHNNISLARRDGFKDPLRVHGIRGGVANKIDGRASEATRSQALDHQNPDTFLKYQSALKALDVQASFYDLEPDFECRDMEQSMAHHRDPNAPISLNAAAREAFSQSEEIALIDAEIVLLTEQISGKPKDHPELDAKRTKLYSTKANKLQARKASFISAWWDASYDAYMAGNEFEEHDKTCVFEILEKYIPQRARLDKSLFTETTLDSVIGRQCLLDMIHLCQDAERVAYYPGLCPEGGLCPICKTSMSRIPYSGRAKHILQCRRKSLGSAPYQQRYKNGKRAHRRVQQNFAQFCYLCAQFYYDQQSWTQHCKSHLDHLKPRCGLMTFRSTLVAPAFCPFCLGDEGKEPDERFQQWVNKATLWNHIDAHLHKFKSDSAIPCPHPLCNQQIYAGEKSLRRHLYDGHSIDEPRPNCLARKRKAGDQSDTSDNLHPQFKIMKMGTQAE
;
A
#
# COMPACT_ATOMS: atom_id res chain seq x y z
N MET A 1 -3.83 41.06 -55.07
CA MET A 1 -2.60 40.36 -55.51
C MET A 1 -2.96 39.51 -56.73
N THR A 2 -2.81 40.06 -57.93
CA THR A 2 -3.06 39.36 -59.20
C THR A 2 -1.75 38.70 -59.63
N MET A 3 -1.52 37.46 -59.19
CA MET A 3 -0.42 36.64 -59.73
C MET A 3 -0.71 36.38 -61.22
N ARG A 4 0.32 36.48 -62.09
CA ARG A 4 0.16 36.20 -63.52
C ARG A 4 -0.01 34.69 -63.72
N VAL A 5 -0.73 34.28 -64.75
CA VAL A 5 -1.02 32.87 -65.07
C VAL A 5 0.23 32.00 -65.17
N LYS A 6 1.36 32.58 -65.62
CA LYS A 6 2.65 31.90 -65.72
C LYS A 6 3.21 31.49 -64.35
N ASP A 7 3.05 32.36 -63.35
CA ASP A 7 3.51 32.11 -61.97
C ASP A 7 2.67 31.02 -61.28
N LEU A 8 1.38 30.89 -61.65
CA LEU A 8 0.51 29.82 -61.15
C LEU A 8 0.90 28.45 -61.71
N SER A 9 1.38 28.38 -62.96
CA SER A 9 1.80 27.13 -63.60
C SER A 9 3.06 26.55 -62.94
N GLU A 10 4.04 27.41 -62.62
CA GLU A 10 5.27 26.99 -61.93
C GLU A 10 4.99 26.53 -60.50
N VAL A 11 4.12 27.25 -59.77
CA VAL A 11 3.67 26.86 -58.43
C VAL A 11 2.89 25.54 -58.47
N LEU A 12 2.07 25.33 -59.49
CA LEU A 12 1.33 24.08 -59.67
C LEU A 12 2.28 22.91 -59.93
N GLU A 13 3.24 23.05 -60.84
CA GLU A 13 4.24 22.00 -61.11
C GLU A 13 5.06 21.65 -59.86
N ALA A 14 5.48 22.66 -59.08
CA ALA A 14 6.20 22.44 -57.84
C ALA A 14 5.34 21.69 -56.80
N ARG A 15 4.04 22.04 -56.69
CA ARG A 15 3.10 21.35 -55.79
C ARG A 15 2.81 19.92 -56.24
N VAL A 16 2.65 19.68 -57.55
CA VAL A 16 2.43 18.34 -58.12
C VAL A 16 3.65 17.46 -57.90
N LYS A 17 4.87 17.97 -58.11
CA LYS A 17 6.11 17.24 -57.82
C LYS A 17 6.24 16.91 -56.33
N LEU A 18 5.93 17.85 -55.45
CA LEU A 18 5.96 17.63 -53.99
C LEU A 18 4.88 16.65 -53.52
N ALA A 19 3.69 16.67 -54.13
CA ALA A 19 2.63 15.72 -53.86
C ALA A 19 3.03 14.32 -54.32
N ALA A 20 3.55 14.19 -55.54
CA ALA A 20 4.06 12.94 -56.08
C ALA A 20 5.23 12.38 -55.25
N SER A 21 6.15 13.22 -54.75
CA SER A 21 7.24 12.79 -53.87
C SER A 21 6.76 12.26 -52.50
N ARG A 22 5.51 12.53 -52.13
CA ARG A 22 4.85 12.02 -50.92
C ARG A 22 3.86 10.88 -51.23
N GLY A 23 3.87 10.36 -52.46
CA GLY A 23 2.98 9.29 -52.90
C GLY A 23 1.57 9.72 -53.33
N PHE A 24 1.27 11.02 -53.36
CA PHE A 24 -0.03 11.55 -53.79
C PHE A 24 -0.04 11.84 -55.30
N THR A 25 0.11 10.79 -56.11
CA THR A 25 0.13 10.90 -57.59
C THR A 25 -1.27 11.01 -58.19
N ILE A 26 -1.36 11.33 -59.49
CA ILE A 26 -2.64 11.39 -60.22
C ILE A 26 -3.25 9.99 -60.32
N GLU A 27 -2.42 8.96 -60.47
CA GLU A 27 -2.84 7.56 -60.50
C GLU A 27 -3.48 7.16 -59.17
N TYR A 28 -2.82 7.48 -58.05
CA TYR A 28 -3.37 7.25 -56.71
C TYR A 28 -4.72 7.97 -56.51
N GLN A 29 -4.83 9.24 -56.94
CA GLN A 29 -6.08 10.00 -56.85
C GLN A 29 -7.20 9.32 -57.64
N LYS A 30 -6.95 8.95 -58.90
CA LYS A 30 -7.94 8.27 -59.75
C LYS A 30 -8.34 6.89 -59.22
N GLU A 31 -7.44 6.20 -58.52
CA GLU A 31 -7.73 4.93 -57.86
C GLU A 31 -8.61 5.13 -56.61
N GLN A 32 -8.28 6.11 -55.77
CA GLN A 32 -9.09 6.47 -54.60
C GLN A 32 -10.48 6.99 -54.99
N GLU A 33 -10.60 7.80 -56.05
CA GLU A 33 -11.87 8.32 -56.56
C GLU A 33 -12.80 7.21 -57.09
N LYS A 34 -12.24 6.06 -57.51
CA LYS A 34 -13.02 4.88 -57.93
C LYS A 34 -13.43 3.98 -56.76
N SER A 35 -12.82 4.15 -55.58
CA SER A 35 -13.15 3.35 -54.41
C SER A 35 -14.47 3.79 -53.80
N GLU A 36 -15.26 2.84 -53.30
CA GLU A 36 -16.46 3.18 -52.55
C GLU A 36 -16.09 3.91 -51.25
N ASN A 37 -16.90 4.91 -50.88
CA ASN A 37 -16.65 5.69 -49.67
C ASN A 37 -16.64 4.79 -48.43
N CYS A 38 -15.49 4.72 -47.76
CA CYS A 38 -15.35 4.06 -46.47
C CYS A 38 -15.58 5.07 -45.35
N VAL A 39 -16.56 4.81 -44.46
CA VAL A 39 -16.81 5.66 -43.30
C VAL A 39 -15.59 5.63 -42.37
N THR A 40 -14.84 6.72 -42.35
CA THR A 40 -13.71 6.89 -41.44
C THR A 40 -14.23 7.18 -40.02
N GLN A 41 -13.86 6.34 -39.07
CA GLN A 41 -14.26 6.49 -37.67
C GLN A 41 -13.08 6.93 -36.80
N PRO A 42 -13.31 7.73 -35.74
CA PRO A 42 -12.26 8.09 -34.80
C PRO A 42 -11.62 6.85 -34.18
N GLU A 43 -10.30 6.84 -34.05
CA GLU A 43 -9.58 5.77 -33.37
C GLU A 43 -10.04 5.64 -31.90
N LEU A 44 -10.27 4.41 -31.44
CA LEU A 44 -10.66 4.19 -30.06
C LEU A 44 -9.42 4.07 -29.19
N ALA A 45 -9.48 4.67 -28.00
CA ALA A 45 -8.46 4.41 -26.98
C ALA A 45 -8.42 2.90 -26.64
N PRO A 46 -7.23 2.30 -26.38
CA PRO A 46 -7.10 0.89 -26.04
C PRO A 46 -8.06 0.38 -24.93
N PRO A 47 -8.32 1.14 -23.85
CA PRO A 47 -9.28 0.69 -22.82
C PRO A 47 -10.74 0.63 -23.29
N THR A 48 -11.07 1.31 -24.39
CA THR A 48 -12.40 1.26 -24.99
C THR A 48 -12.53 0.01 -25.86
N HIS A 49 -11.47 -0.35 -26.62
CA HIS A 49 -11.38 -1.64 -27.31
C HIS A 49 -11.62 -2.80 -26.34
N ASP A 50 -10.88 -2.87 -25.22
CA ASP A 50 -11.05 -3.90 -24.19
C ASP A 50 -12.50 -4.06 -23.69
N LYS A 51 -13.24 -2.95 -23.57
CA LYS A 51 -14.64 -2.98 -23.12
C LYS A 51 -15.57 -3.46 -24.20
N TYR A 52 -15.32 -3.05 -25.44
CA TYR A 52 -16.08 -3.44 -26.60
C TYR A 52 -15.89 -4.92 -26.89
N ASP A 53 -14.65 -5.40 -26.88
CA ASP A 53 -14.31 -6.80 -27.07
C ASP A 53 -14.97 -7.69 -26.00
N ARG A 54 -14.99 -7.24 -24.74
CA ARG A 54 -15.73 -7.95 -23.68
C ARG A 54 -17.23 -7.96 -23.93
N ALA A 55 -17.81 -6.86 -24.41
CA ALA A 55 -19.24 -6.79 -24.68
C ALA A 55 -19.62 -7.71 -25.86
N ALA A 56 -18.82 -7.70 -26.92
CA ALA A 56 -18.94 -8.57 -28.09
C ALA A 56 -18.74 -10.05 -27.73
N TYR A 57 -17.74 -10.35 -26.91
CA TYR A 57 -17.50 -11.70 -26.39
C TYR A 57 -18.71 -12.24 -25.62
N ASN A 58 -19.32 -11.42 -24.75
CA ASN A 58 -20.54 -11.84 -24.03
C ASN A 58 -21.72 -12.05 -25.00
N TRP A 59 -21.83 -11.25 -26.06
CA TRP A 59 -22.85 -11.44 -27.09
C TRP A 59 -22.70 -12.79 -27.81
N VAL A 60 -21.49 -13.11 -28.25
CA VAL A 60 -21.23 -14.35 -28.99
C VAL A 60 -21.24 -15.57 -28.06
N LEU A 61 -20.41 -15.57 -27.02
CA LEU A 61 -20.21 -16.74 -26.18
C LEU A 61 -21.33 -16.94 -25.16
N SER A 62 -21.66 -15.91 -24.38
CA SER A 62 -22.62 -16.07 -23.28
C SER A 62 -24.05 -16.16 -23.78
N PHE A 63 -24.39 -15.43 -24.85
CA PHE A 63 -25.76 -15.31 -25.31
C PHE A 63 -26.10 -16.16 -26.53
N LYS A 64 -25.36 -16.08 -27.65
CA LYS A 64 -25.68 -16.85 -28.87
C LYS A 64 -25.35 -18.33 -28.75
N LEU A 65 -24.12 -18.66 -28.34
CA LEU A 65 -23.69 -20.05 -28.25
C LEU A 65 -24.47 -20.83 -27.17
N SER A 66 -24.87 -20.19 -26.07
CA SER A 66 -25.74 -20.82 -25.06
C SER A 66 -27.14 -21.18 -25.61
N ARG A 67 -27.59 -20.48 -26.65
CA ARG A 67 -28.83 -20.75 -27.40
C ARG A 67 -28.63 -21.69 -28.60
N LYS A 68 -27.44 -22.27 -28.76
CA LYS A 68 -27.03 -23.09 -29.93
C LYS A 68 -27.15 -22.34 -31.27
N GLU A 69 -27.08 -21.01 -31.24
CA GLU A 69 -27.03 -20.18 -32.44
C GLU A 69 -25.58 -20.11 -32.94
N SER A 70 -25.37 -20.06 -34.26
CA SER A 70 -24.04 -19.83 -34.83
C SER A 70 -23.56 -18.43 -34.44
N GLY A 71 -22.33 -18.33 -33.92
CA GLY A 71 -21.76 -17.05 -33.51
C GLY A 71 -20.25 -17.03 -33.72
N ASP A 72 -19.80 -16.12 -34.58
CA ASP A 72 -18.40 -15.73 -34.70
C ASP A 72 -18.33 -14.19 -34.62
N LEU A 73 -17.34 -13.68 -33.90
CA LEU A 73 -17.04 -12.25 -33.83
C LEU A 73 -16.76 -11.69 -35.23
N SER A 74 -16.16 -12.48 -36.12
CA SER A 74 -15.86 -12.06 -37.50
C SER A 74 -17.12 -11.86 -38.36
N ALA A 75 -18.19 -12.61 -38.08
CA ALA A 75 -19.45 -12.58 -38.83
C ALA A 75 -20.40 -11.44 -38.39
N MET A 76 -20.08 -10.70 -37.33
CA MET A 76 -20.96 -9.63 -36.81
C MET A 76 -21.21 -8.48 -37.80
N LYS A 77 -20.30 -8.25 -38.77
CA LYS A 77 -20.44 -7.18 -39.77
C LYS A 77 -21.72 -7.33 -40.60
N ASP A 78 -22.06 -8.58 -40.91
CA ASP A 78 -23.17 -8.95 -41.80
C ASP A 78 -24.45 -9.30 -41.03
N GLU A 79 -24.43 -9.26 -39.69
CA GLU A 79 -25.60 -9.59 -38.87
C GLU A 79 -26.72 -8.55 -39.02
N PRO A 80 -28.00 -8.95 -39.11
CA PRO A 80 -29.12 -8.02 -39.08
C PRO A 80 -29.21 -7.30 -37.72
N ALA A 81 -29.87 -6.15 -37.70
CA ALA A 81 -30.12 -5.42 -36.45
C ALA A 81 -30.93 -6.31 -35.48
N PRO A 82 -30.44 -6.55 -34.24
CA PRO A 82 -31.17 -7.36 -33.28
C PRO A 82 -32.50 -6.71 -32.90
N SER A 83 -33.56 -7.51 -32.74
CA SER A 83 -34.85 -6.99 -32.29
C SER A 83 -34.77 -6.47 -30.84
N PRO A 84 -35.65 -5.53 -30.44
CA PRO A 84 -35.68 -5.02 -29.06
C PRO A 84 -35.79 -6.14 -28.02
N GLN A 85 -36.56 -7.20 -28.31
CA GLN A 85 -36.75 -8.32 -27.39
C GLN A 85 -35.47 -9.15 -27.25
N ILE A 86 -34.71 -9.36 -28.32
CA ILE A 86 -33.41 -10.04 -28.27
C ILE A 86 -32.44 -9.22 -27.41
N LEU A 87 -32.40 -7.89 -27.60
CA LEU A 87 -31.55 -7.00 -26.81
C LEU A 87 -31.92 -7.00 -25.31
N LYS A 88 -33.22 -7.04 -24.99
CA LYS A 88 -33.71 -7.20 -23.60
C LYS A 88 -33.26 -8.52 -22.99
N SER A 89 -33.40 -9.63 -23.72
CA SER A 89 -32.92 -10.95 -23.28
C SER A 89 -31.41 -10.99 -23.11
N PHE A 90 -30.64 -10.33 -23.98
CA PHE A 90 -29.19 -10.23 -23.85
C PHE A 90 -28.76 -9.45 -22.60
N ALA A 91 -29.43 -8.32 -22.33
CA ALA A 91 -29.17 -7.56 -21.12
C ALA A 91 -29.47 -8.38 -19.84
N GLU A 92 -30.53 -9.18 -19.87
CA GLU A 92 -30.88 -10.10 -18.79
C GLU A 92 -29.88 -11.25 -18.63
N ASP A 93 -29.44 -11.85 -19.74
CA ASP A 93 -28.40 -12.90 -19.75
C ASP A 93 -27.09 -12.42 -19.11
N PHE A 94 -26.63 -11.21 -19.48
CA PHE A 94 -25.44 -10.63 -18.85
C PHE A 94 -25.59 -10.45 -17.33
N ILE A 95 -26.81 -10.21 -16.84
CA ILE A 95 -27.06 -10.07 -15.40
C ILE A 95 -27.03 -11.45 -14.73
N THR A 96 -27.68 -12.45 -15.31
CA THR A 96 -27.92 -13.77 -14.70
C THR A 96 -26.70 -14.69 -14.77
N THR A 97 -25.87 -14.57 -15.81
CA THR A 97 -24.69 -15.43 -16.01
C THR A 97 -23.49 -15.04 -15.16
N ARG A 98 -23.55 -13.91 -14.44
CA ARG A 98 -22.44 -13.44 -13.61
C ARG A 98 -22.44 -14.09 -12.23
N THR A 99 -21.26 -14.50 -11.79
CA THR A 99 -21.02 -15.00 -10.41
C THR A 99 -21.42 -14.00 -9.32
N LYS A 100 -21.33 -12.70 -9.60
CA LYS A 100 -21.85 -11.63 -8.74
C LYS A 100 -22.72 -10.69 -9.57
N LEU A 101 -23.93 -10.46 -9.08
CA LEU A 101 -24.89 -9.56 -9.72
C LEU A 101 -24.26 -8.18 -9.96
N PRO A 102 -24.38 -7.62 -11.18
CA PRO A 102 -23.87 -6.30 -11.49
C PRO A 102 -24.72 -5.21 -10.82
N SER A 103 -24.18 -3.99 -10.73
CA SER A 103 -25.03 -2.82 -10.43
C SER A 103 -25.86 -2.46 -11.66
N GLN A 104 -26.98 -1.75 -11.46
CA GLN A 104 -27.79 -1.24 -12.56
C GLN A 104 -26.94 -0.45 -13.56
N LYS A 105 -26.04 0.42 -13.06
CA LYS A 105 -25.10 1.18 -13.88
C LYS A 105 -24.19 0.28 -14.72
N THR A 106 -23.69 -0.82 -14.16
CA THR A 106 -22.78 -1.74 -14.85
C THR A 106 -23.50 -2.49 -15.98
N ALA A 107 -24.75 -2.90 -15.76
CA ALA A 107 -25.58 -3.51 -16.78
C ALA A 107 -25.87 -2.52 -17.94
N CYS A 108 -26.25 -1.28 -17.61
CA CYS A 108 -26.43 -0.24 -18.63
C CYS A 108 -25.13 0.06 -19.40
N ASP A 109 -24.01 0.23 -18.70
CA ASP A 109 -22.71 0.52 -19.33
C ASP A 109 -22.28 -0.64 -20.25
N HIS A 110 -22.55 -1.90 -19.88
CA HIS A 110 -22.30 -3.07 -20.74
C HIS A 110 -23.14 -3.04 -22.03
N PHE A 111 -24.45 -2.79 -21.90
CA PHE A 111 -25.33 -2.66 -23.06
C PHE A 111 -24.93 -1.49 -23.98
N ILE A 112 -24.53 -0.35 -23.41
CA ILE A 112 -24.01 0.79 -24.18
C ILE A 112 -22.72 0.41 -24.92
N ASN A 113 -21.80 -0.31 -24.28
CA ASN A 113 -20.57 -0.76 -24.94
C ASN A 113 -20.87 -1.74 -26.09
N PHE A 114 -21.82 -2.67 -25.88
CA PHE A 114 -22.24 -3.60 -26.93
C PHE A 114 -22.84 -2.86 -28.13
N THR A 115 -23.84 -2.02 -27.90
CA THR A 115 -24.49 -1.26 -28.99
C THR A 115 -23.51 -0.36 -29.72
N SER A 116 -22.59 0.30 -29.01
CA SER A 116 -21.55 1.12 -29.63
C SER A 116 -20.58 0.28 -30.48
N TYR A 117 -20.18 -0.91 -30.00
CA TYR A 117 -19.35 -1.83 -30.77
C TYR A 117 -20.10 -2.32 -32.03
N TRP A 118 -21.36 -2.74 -31.89
CA TRP A 118 -22.17 -3.22 -33.00
C TRP A 118 -22.34 -2.14 -34.08
N GLU A 119 -22.67 -0.91 -33.70
CA GLU A 119 -22.81 0.22 -34.63
C GLU A 119 -21.49 0.53 -35.34
N ARG A 120 -20.37 0.40 -34.62
CA ARG A 120 -19.03 0.63 -35.16
C ARG A 120 -18.65 -0.42 -36.21
N THR A 121 -18.85 -1.69 -35.90
CA THR A 121 -18.48 -2.84 -36.75
C THR A 121 -19.37 -2.96 -37.98
N THR A 122 -20.67 -2.67 -37.83
CA THR A 122 -21.66 -2.80 -38.90
C THR A 122 -21.83 -1.53 -39.73
N VAL A 123 -21.28 -0.39 -39.27
CA VAL A 123 -21.47 0.94 -39.86
C VAL A 123 -22.96 1.35 -39.96
N ARG A 124 -23.82 0.70 -39.16
CA ARG A 124 -25.26 0.96 -39.07
C ARG A 124 -25.60 1.56 -37.70
N LYS A 125 -26.67 2.35 -37.61
CA LYS A 125 -27.16 2.90 -36.34
C LYS A 125 -28.36 2.12 -35.84
N LEU A 126 -28.35 1.76 -34.55
CA LEU A 126 -29.54 1.27 -33.87
C LEU A 126 -30.44 2.46 -33.53
N ASP A 127 -31.75 2.29 -33.71
CA ASP A 127 -32.73 3.30 -33.34
C ASP A 127 -32.56 3.68 -31.86
N LYS A 128 -32.54 4.99 -31.61
CA LYS A 128 -32.42 5.55 -30.25
C LYS A 128 -33.59 5.11 -29.38
N THR A 129 -34.80 5.01 -29.93
CA THR A 129 -36.00 4.56 -29.20
C THR A 129 -35.82 3.13 -28.66
N VAL A 130 -35.24 2.24 -29.46
CA VAL A 130 -34.92 0.86 -29.08
C VAL A 130 -33.85 0.83 -27.99
N LYS A 131 -32.79 1.62 -28.13
CA LYS A 131 -31.73 1.72 -27.10
C LYS A 131 -32.29 2.22 -25.77
N ASP A 132 -33.12 3.25 -25.80
CA ASP A 132 -33.74 3.84 -24.61
C ASP A 132 -34.74 2.86 -23.96
N ASP A 133 -35.52 2.12 -24.75
CA ASP A 133 -36.43 1.06 -24.27
C ASP A 133 -35.67 -0.05 -23.53
N VAL A 134 -34.58 -0.58 -24.10
CA VAL A 134 -33.76 -1.61 -23.44
C VAL A 134 -33.10 -1.05 -22.17
N LEU A 135 -32.58 0.17 -22.19
CA LEU A 135 -32.02 0.82 -21.01
C LEU A 135 -33.08 1.02 -19.91
N ASN A 136 -34.30 1.39 -20.27
CA ASN A 136 -35.41 1.51 -19.34
C ASN A 136 -35.84 0.14 -18.80
N TYR A 137 -35.86 -0.89 -19.64
CA TYR A 137 -36.10 -2.27 -19.21
C TYR A 137 -35.07 -2.74 -18.17
N ILE A 138 -33.78 -2.42 -18.37
CA ILE A 138 -32.73 -2.67 -17.37
C ILE A 138 -33.03 -1.90 -16.08
N ARG A 139 -33.33 -0.60 -16.19
CA ARG A 139 -33.52 0.30 -15.04
C ARG A 139 -34.77 0.01 -14.21
N VAL A 140 -35.83 -0.46 -14.84
CA VAL A 140 -37.15 -0.67 -14.21
C VAL A 140 -37.37 -2.15 -13.94
N ASN A 141 -37.48 -2.95 -15.01
CA ASN A 141 -37.90 -4.35 -14.92
C ASN A 141 -36.80 -5.24 -14.32
N LEU A 142 -35.60 -5.25 -14.93
CA LEU A 142 -34.51 -6.11 -14.48
C LEU A 142 -33.96 -5.67 -13.12
N THR A 143 -33.91 -4.37 -12.87
CA THR A 143 -33.54 -3.83 -11.56
C THR A 143 -34.48 -4.32 -10.47
N LYS A 144 -35.80 -4.29 -10.69
CA LYS A 144 -36.80 -4.81 -9.74
C LYS A 144 -36.71 -6.33 -9.60
N LYS A 145 -36.61 -7.05 -10.71
CA LYS A 145 -36.58 -8.53 -10.76
C LYS A 145 -35.36 -9.11 -10.03
N TYR A 146 -34.17 -8.59 -10.31
CA TYR A 146 -32.90 -9.08 -9.74
C TYR A 146 -32.37 -8.27 -8.57
N LYS A 147 -33.14 -7.28 -8.10
CA LYS A 147 -32.76 -6.36 -7.00
C LYS A 147 -31.38 -5.71 -7.24
N LEU A 148 -31.15 -5.22 -8.46
CA LEU A 148 -29.86 -4.64 -8.84
C LEU A 148 -29.54 -3.41 -7.98
N ARG A 149 -28.28 -3.29 -7.54
CA ARG A 149 -27.84 -2.13 -6.77
C ARG A 149 -27.91 -0.87 -7.63
N THR A 150 -28.70 0.11 -7.18
CA THR A 150 -28.82 1.45 -7.79
C THR A 150 -27.97 2.50 -7.07
N LYS A 151 -27.79 2.33 -5.76
CA LYS A 151 -27.00 3.27 -4.94
C LYS A 151 -25.57 3.39 -5.48
N PRO A 152 -25.12 4.61 -5.81
CA PRO A 152 -23.73 4.88 -6.14
C PRO A 152 -22.79 4.34 -5.05
N ARG A 153 -21.53 4.15 -5.43
CA ARG A 153 -20.51 3.87 -4.44
C ARG A 153 -20.30 5.13 -3.60
N GLU A 154 -20.40 4.97 -2.29
CA GLU A 154 -20.11 6.02 -1.33
C GLU A 154 -18.71 6.58 -1.54
N ARG A 155 -18.62 7.90 -1.38
CA ARG A 155 -17.41 8.69 -1.60
C ARG A 155 -17.08 9.36 -0.29
N PHE A 156 -15.93 8.99 0.24
CA PHE A 156 -15.36 9.65 1.41
C PHE A 156 -14.49 10.77 0.88
N LEU A 157 -14.87 12.02 1.18
CA LEU A 157 -14.04 13.17 0.90
C LEU A 157 -12.82 13.09 1.83
N VAL A 158 -11.66 13.52 1.33
CA VAL A 158 -10.43 13.53 2.10
C VAL A 158 -10.03 14.98 2.28
N THR A 159 -10.00 15.45 3.52
CA THR A 159 -9.67 16.83 3.87
C THR A 159 -8.16 17.00 4.06
N ALA A 160 -7.72 18.25 4.22
CA ALA A 160 -6.32 18.53 4.58
C ALA A 160 -5.93 17.90 5.92
N LYS A 161 -6.86 17.84 6.88
CA LYS A 161 -6.68 17.21 8.20
C LYS A 161 -6.41 15.71 8.06
N ASP A 162 -7.17 15.03 7.20
CA ASP A 162 -6.95 13.61 6.91
C ASP A 162 -5.55 13.37 6.31
N ILE A 163 -5.12 14.21 5.36
CA ILE A 163 -3.78 14.13 4.75
C ILE A 163 -2.68 14.34 5.80
N ASP A 164 -2.84 15.30 6.72
CA ASP A 164 -1.89 15.55 7.80
C ASP A 164 -1.75 14.33 8.74
N TYR A 165 -2.87 13.72 9.18
CA TYR A 165 -2.82 12.49 9.98
C TYR A 165 -2.05 11.38 9.27
N LEU A 166 -2.32 11.15 7.98
CA LEU A 166 -1.71 10.08 7.21
C LEU A 166 -0.22 10.33 6.95
N LEU A 167 0.17 11.57 6.65
CA LEU A 167 1.57 11.95 6.47
C LEU A 167 2.34 11.81 7.79
N ARG A 168 1.78 12.29 8.91
CA ARG A 168 2.36 12.12 10.24
C ARG A 168 2.53 10.66 10.58
N ARG A 169 1.47 9.85 10.43
CA ARG A 169 1.51 8.40 10.69
C ARG A 169 2.73 7.76 10.04
N LEU A 170 2.98 8.04 8.75
CA LEU A 170 4.11 7.48 8.00
C LEU A 170 5.46 7.70 8.69
N PHE A 171 5.72 8.85 9.30
CA PHE A 171 7.04 9.15 9.86
C PHE A 171 7.10 9.06 11.38
N THR A 172 6.02 9.33 12.10
CA THR A 172 6.01 9.42 13.57
C THR A 172 5.69 8.11 14.28
N SER A 173 4.83 7.25 13.73
CA SER A 173 4.31 6.10 14.49
C SER A 173 4.02 4.85 13.69
N ASP A 174 4.16 4.87 12.35
CA ASP A 174 3.87 3.71 11.50
C ASP A 174 4.82 2.53 11.83
N PRO A 175 4.29 1.41 12.35
CA PRO A 175 5.07 0.22 12.69
C PRO A 175 5.39 -0.65 11.46
N HIS A 176 4.92 -0.25 10.27
CA HIS A 176 5.11 -1.05 9.06
C HIS A 176 6.58 -1.14 8.66
N ASP A 177 7.06 -2.37 8.53
CA ASP A 177 8.37 -2.71 7.96
C ASP A 177 8.24 -2.72 6.44
N TYR A 178 8.65 -1.61 5.80
CA TYR A 178 8.61 -1.48 4.35
C TYR A 178 9.74 -2.32 3.74
N ILE A 179 9.43 -2.98 2.63
CA ILE A 179 10.41 -3.75 1.84
C ILE A 179 11.66 -2.93 1.48
N HIS A 180 11.47 -1.62 1.31
CA HIS A 180 12.49 -0.58 1.18
C HIS A 180 11.84 0.78 1.49
N GLU A 181 12.53 1.69 2.18
CA GLU A 181 11.94 2.96 2.67
C GLU A 181 11.50 3.91 1.57
N ARG A 182 12.11 3.83 0.39
CA ARG A 182 11.60 4.46 -0.85
C ARG A 182 10.08 4.28 -1.06
N ALA A 183 9.48 3.15 -0.65
CA ALA A 183 8.03 2.96 -0.74
C ALA A 183 7.24 3.85 0.23
N ARG A 184 7.74 4.06 1.45
CA ARG A 184 7.18 5.01 2.42
C ARG A 184 7.26 6.43 1.86
N VAL A 185 8.44 6.82 1.36
CA VAL A 185 8.68 8.14 0.78
C VAL A 185 7.77 8.42 -0.42
N GLN A 186 7.67 7.48 -1.36
CA GLN A 186 6.78 7.63 -2.51
C GLN A 186 5.30 7.69 -2.12
N THR A 187 4.90 7.00 -1.05
CA THR A 187 3.53 7.08 -0.54
C THR A 187 3.27 8.50 -0.02
N ALA A 188 4.17 9.05 0.81
CA ALA A 188 4.06 10.42 1.33
C ALA A 188 4.05 11.48 0.21
N SER A 189 5.01 11.42 -0.71
CA SER A 189 5.09 12.37 -1.82
C SER A 189 3.89 12.29 -2.77
N SER A 190 3.30 11.10 -2.95
CA SER A 190 2.06 10.95 -3.72
C SER A 190 0.87 11.64 -3.03
N LEU A 191 0.77 11.58 -1.69
CA LEU A 191 -0.28 12.27 -0.94
C LEU A 191 -0.15 13.79 -1.09
N ALA A 192 1.07 14.33 -0.94
CA ALA A 192 1.35 15.74 -1.15
C ALA A 192 1.02 16.20 -2.59
N LEU A 193 1.38 15.39 -3.60
CA LEU A 193 1.06 15.67 -5.00
C LEU A 193 -0.45 15.73 -5.24
N PHE A 194 -1.19 14.69 -4.82
CA PHE A 194 -2.63 14.61 -5.08
C PHE A 194 -3.42 15.65 -4.30
N ALA A 195 -3.01 15.96 -3.06
CA ALA A 195 -3.62 17.03 -2.27
C ALA A 195 -3.34 18.42 -2.85
N GLY A 196 -2.13 18.65 -3.37
CA GLY A 196 -1.74 19.95 -3.94
C GLY A 196 -2.23 20.21 -5.37
N SER A 197 -2.61 19.17 -6.13
CA SER A 197 -3.05 19.33 -7.54
C SER A 197 -4.45 18.82 -7.85
N GLY A 198 -5.05 18.00 -6.98
CA GLY A 198 -6.29 17.29 -7.33
C GLY A 198 -6.14 16.35 -8.53
N SER A 199 -4.92 16.01 -8.96
CA SER A 199 -4.68 15.22 -10.19
C SER A 199 -5.37 13.87 -10.20
N ARG A 200 -5.73 13.37 -11.39
CA ARG A 200 -6.23 12.00 -11.56
C ARG A 200 -5.08 11.00 -11.43
N ALA A 201 -5.31 9.89 -10.73
CA ALA A 201 -4.28 8.86 -10.51
C ALA A 201 -3.66 8.35 -11.82
N GLY A 202 -4.46 8.08 -12.85
CA GLY A 202 -3.98 7.57 -14.14
C GLY A 202 -3.17 8.57 -14.98
N ALA A 203 -3.06 9.84 -14.56
CA ALA A 203 -2.15 10.80 -15.16
C ALA A 203 -0.76 10.78 -14.48
N ILE A 204 -0.66 10.21 -13.27
CA ILE A 204 0.54 10.25 -12.43
C ILE A 204 1.21 8.87 -12.32
N VAL A 205 0.41 7.80 -12.23
CA VAL A 205 0.87 6.42 -12.11
C VAL A 205 0.26 5.54 -13.20
N GLU A 206 0.86 4.38 -13.46
CA GLU A 206 0.38 3.46 -14.50
C GLU A 206 -1.06 3.01 -14.20
N SER A 207 -1.98 3.40 -15.07
CA SER A 207 -3.40 3.11 -14.93
C SER A 207 -3.67 1.63 -15.18
N SER A 208 -4.60 1.03 -14.43
CA SER A 208 -5.05 -0.35 -14.69
C SER A 208 -5.67 -0.55 -16.08
N ALA A 209 -6.13 0.54 -16.70
CA ALA A 209 -6.65 0.54 -18.07
C ALA A 209 -5.54 0.52 -19.14
N TYR A 210 -4.32 0.91 -18.77
CA TYR A 210 -3.14 0.99 -19.64
C TYR A 210 -2.02 0.15 -19.02
N ARG A 211 -2.36 -1.03 -18.52
CA ARG A 211 -1.41 -1.89 -17.81
C ARG A 211 -0.32 -2.34 -18.78
N HIS A 212 0.93 -2.37 -18.31
CA HIS A 212 2.12 -2.74 -19.08
C HIS A 212 2.58 -1.69 -20.12
N THR A 213 1.95 -0.52 -20.15
CA THR A 213 2.38 0.59 -21.04
C THR A 213 3.46 1.46 -20.40
N ASN A 214 3.63 1.38 -19.07
CA ASN A 214 4.50 2.26 -18.29
C ASN A 214 4.08 3.76 -18.36
N GLU A 215 2.93 4.10 -18.94
CA GLU A 215 2.46 5.49 -19.05
C GLU A 215 2.20 6.11 -17.66
N CYS A 216 3.04 7.06 -17.26
CA CYS A 216 3.06 7.65 -15.92
C CYS A 216 3.75 9.02 -15.89
N LEU A 217 3.83 9.67 -14.73
CA LEU A 217 4.62 10.89 -14.57
C LEU A 217 6.13 10.59 -14.66
N TYR A 218 6.79 11.17 -15.66
CA TYR A 218 8.24 11.12 -15.88
C TYR A 218 8.90 12.43 -15.47
N TYR A 219 10.22 12.42 -15.21
CA TYR A 219 10.96 13.65 -14.89
C TYR A 219 10.82 14.73 -15.98
N ARG A 220 10.83 14.35 -17.27
CA ARG A 220 10.63 15.31 -18.38
C ARG A 220 9.32 16.11 -18.30
N HIS A 221 8.30 15.58 -17.62
CA HIS A 221 7.02 16.25 -17.42
C HIS A 221 6.98 17.17 -16.20
N ILE A 222 8.06 17.21 -15.41
CA ILE A 222 8.20 18.04 -14.22
C ILE A 222 9.20 19.15 -14.56
N GLN A 223 8.92 20.40 -14.21
CA GLN A 223 9.87 21.50 -14.35
C GLN A 223 10.12 22.11 -12.98
N PHE A 224 11.40 22.26 -12.61
CA PHE A 224 11.81 22.85 -11.34
C PHE A 224 12.34 24.26 -11.59
N HIS A 225 11.68 25.26 -11.02
CA HIS A 225 11.94 26.66 -11.32
C HIS A 225 12.44 27.43 -10.09
N LEU A 226 13.26 28.43 -10.35
CA LEU A 226 13.86 29.35 -9.41
C LEU A 226 13.57 30.79 -9.86
N LYS A 227 13.31 31.69 -8.92
CA LYS A 227 13.18 33.14 -9.16
C LYS A 227 13.75 33.92 -7.98
N TRP A 228 14.34 35.08 -8.25
CA TRP A 228 14.69 36.03 -7.19
C TRP A 228 13.44 36.47 -6.42
N GLY A 229 13.50 36.37 -5.10
CA GLY A 229 12.47 36.87 -4.21
C GLY A 229 12.41 38.39 -4.20
N ARG A 230 11.46 38.94 -3.44
CA ARG A 230 11.33 40.40 -3.29
C ARG A 230 12.43 40.97 -2.40
N GLU A 231 12.88 40.18 -1.43
CA GLU A 231 13.98 40.54 -0.53
C GLU A 231 15.32 40.19 -1.20
N PRO A 232 16.32 41.09 -1.16
CA PRO A 232 17.63 40.85 -1.75
C PRO A 232 18.25 39.53 -1.25
N GLY A 233 18.71 38.70 -2.19
CA GLY A 233 19.36 37.41 -1.87
C GLY A 233 18.40 36.25 -1.58
N THR A 234 17.08 36.48 -1.52
CA THR A 234 16.10 35.39 -1.33
C THR A 234 15.74 34.70 -2.65
N ILE A 235 15.47 33.39 -2.60
CA ILE A 235 15.06 32.58 -3.75
C ILE A 235 13.66 32.02 -3.52
N LYS A 236 12.80 32.13 -4.53
CA LYS A 236 11.51 31.44 -4.58
C LYS A 236 11.60 30.26 -5.54
N ARG A 237 11.07 29.12 -5.11
CA ARG A 237 11.02 27.89 -5.91
C ARG A 237 9.59 27.51 -6.20
N TRP A 238 9.36 26.96 -7.40
CA TRP A 238 8.10 26.33 -7.74
C TRP A 238 8.32 25.18 -8.69
N VAL A 239 7.39 24.23 -8.69
CA VAL A 239 7.40 23.09 -9.61
C VAL A 239 6.18 23.18 -10.50
N THR A 240 6.32 22.89 -11.79
CA THR A 240 5.18 22.63 -12.67
C THR A 240 5.15 21.18 -13.13
N ILE A 241 3.94 20.65 -13.37
CA ILE A 241 3.70 19.31 -13.90
C ILE A 241 2.86 19.42 -15.16
N GLU A 242 3.37 18.87 -16.24
CA GLU A 242 2.67 18.72 -17.52
C GLU A 242 1.75 17.50 -17.50
N PRO A 243 0.45 17.66 -17.74
CA PRO A 243 -0.50 16.58 -17.53
C PRO A 243 -0.66 15.71 -18.80
N LYS A 244 0.44 15.09 -19.27
CA LYS A 244 0.52 14.36 -20.55
C LYS A 244 -0.39 13.14 -20.69
N PHE A 245 -0.70 12.45 -19.58
CA PHE A 245 -1.51 11.22 -19.59
C PHE A 245 -2.95 11.43 -19.13
N LEU A 246 -3.48 12.65 -19.28
CA LEU A 246 -4.87 12.94 -18.96
C LEU A 246 -5.84 12.17 -19.84
N LYS A 247 -6.92 11.66 -19.23
CA LYS A 247 -7.97 10.97 -19.95
C LYS A 247 -8.64 11.92 -20.95
N GLY A 248 -8.73 11.50 -22.21
CA GLY A 248 -9.34 12.28 -23.30
C GLY A 248 -8.36 13.18 -24.04
N TRP A 249 -7.15 13.37 -23.51
CA TRP A 249 -6.11 14.23 -24.07
C TRP A 249 -4.76 13.51 -24.18
N ARG A 250 -4.75 12.17 -24.10
CA ARG A 250 -3.51 11.38 -24.16
C ARG A 250 -2.91 11.53 -25.55
N LEU A 251 -1.62 11.89 -25.60
CA LEU A 251 -0.84 12.01 -26.84
C LEU A 251 -1.40 13.05 -27.84
N GLN A 252 -2.29 13.94 -27.39
CA GLN A 252 -2.76 15.08 -28.17
C GLN A 252 -1.82 16.26 -27.91
N ASP A 253 -0.82 16.41 -28.77
CA ASP A 253 0.13 17.53 -28.69
C ASP A 253 -0.39 18.82 -29.36
N ASP A 254 -1.54 18.75 -30.03
CA ASP A 254 -2.22 19.90 -30.65
C ASP A 254 -2.92 20.81 -29.63
N THR A 255 -3.14 20.31 -28.40
CA THR A 255 -3.87 21.02 -27.35
C THR A 255 -2.94 21.43 -26.21
N THR A 256 -2.89 22.73 -25.91
CA THR A 256 -2.16 23.24 -24.75
C THR A 256 -2.98 23.03 -23.47
N LEU A 257 -2.61 22.01 -22.70
CA LEU A 257 -3.24 21.75 -21.41
C LEU A 257 -2.62 22.62 -20.29
N PRO A 258 -3.45 23.22 -19.42
CA PRO A 258 -2.97 23.94 -18.24
C PRO A 258 -2.09 23.05 -17.36
N LYS A 259 -0.92 23.56 -16.98
CA LYS A 259 0.02 22.84 -16.10
C LYS A 259 -0.43 22.98 -14.65
N ASN A 260 -0.26 21.91 -13.87
CA ASN A 260 -0.32 22.03 -12.42
C ASN A 260 0.93 22.75 -11.93
N TRP A 261 0.81 23.63 -10.94
CA TRP A 261 1.95 24.30 -10.35
C TRP A 261 1.89 24.26 -8.82
N PHE A 262 3.06 24.14 -8.20
CA PHE A 262 3.22 24.00 -6.75
C PHE A 262 4.21 25.06 -6.27
N ARG A 263 3.79 25.87 -5.32
CA ARG A 263 4.67 26.76 -4.56
C ARG A 263 5.20 26.06 -3.31
N GLU A 264 6.25 26.62 -2.70
CA GLU A 264 6.74 26.15 -1.41
C GLU A 264 5.65 26.23 -0.34
N HIS A 265 5.52 25.16 0.43
CA HIS A 265 4.63 25.05 1.58
C HIS A 265 5.47 25.18 2.87
N PRO A 266 5.00 25.89 3.91
CA PRO A 266 5.76 26.12 5.14
C PRO A 266 6.04 24.83 5.93
N VAL A 267 5.16 23.84 5.84
CA VAL A 267 5.38 22.50 6.41
C VAL A 267 6.00 21.59 5.35
N LEU A 268 7.21 21.07 5.62
CA LEU A 268 8.01 20.30 4.65
C LEU A 268 7.32 19.00 4.20
N GLY A 269 6.69 18.26 5.12
CA GLY A 269 5.95 17.04 4.77
C GLY A 269 4.82 17.25 3.75
N SER A 270 4.22 18.45 3.74
CA SER A 270 3.17 18.86 2.80
C SER A 270 3.72 19.60 1.57
N ASN A 271 5.03 19.88 1.53
CA ASN A 271 5.67 20.64 0.46
C ASN A 271 6.03 19.73 -0.72
N PHE A 272 5.32 19.81 -1.84
CA PHE A 272 5.64 18.98 -3.00
C PHE A 272 7.03 19.26 -3.59
N ILE A 273 7.56 20.48 -3.46
CA ILE A 273 8.90 20.84 -3.93
C ILE A 273 9.97 20.10 -3.12
N PHE A 274 9.78 19.96 -1.80
CA PHE A 274 10.63 19.13 -0.95
C PHE A 274 10.75 17.71 -1.52
N TRP A 275 9.62 17.09 -1.87
CA TRP A 275 9.61 15.74 -2.42
C TRP A 275 10.26 15.63 -3.80
N VAL A 276 10.14 16.65 -4.66
CA VAL A 276 10.83 16.70 -5.96
C VAL A 276 12.35 16.78 -5.78
N ILE A 277 12.84 17.55 -4.80
CA ILE A 277 14.28 17.59 -4.47
C ILE A 277 14.74 16.22 -3.97
N VAL A 278 14.00 15.62 -3.03
CA VAL A 278 14.33 14.30 -2.47
C VAL A 278 14.44 13.24 -3.55
N HIS A 279 13.41 13.11 -4.40
CA HIS A 279 13.42 12.13 -5.49
C HIS A 279 14.49 12.45 -6.53
N GLY A 280 14.61 13.71 -6.95
CA GLY A 280 15.55 14.13 -7.97
C GLY A 280 17.01 13.93 -7.56
N ILE A 281 17.39 14.23 -6.32
CA ILE A 281 18.74 13.96 -5.82
C ILE A 281 18.96 12.47 -5.58
N ALA A 282 18.00 11.76 -4.98
CA ALA A 282 18.13 10.32 -4.75
C ALA A 282 18.33 9.52 -6.05
N ASP A 283 17.74 10.01 -7.15
CA ASP A 283 17.80 9.38 -8.48
C ASP A 283 18.92 9.93 -9.37
N ASN A 284 19.69 10.91 -8.90
CA ASN A 284 20.65 11.70 -9.70
C ASN A 284 20.02 12.27 -10.98
N ALA A 285 18.79 12.77 -10.87
CA ALA A 285 18.00 13.25 -12.01
C ALA A 285 18.37 14.66 -12.46
N PHE A 286 18.83 15.53 -11.56
CA PHE A 286 19.20 16.90 -11.92
C PHE A 286 20.51 16.95 -12.72
N LYS A 287 20.51 17.71 -13.83
CA LYS A 287 21.71 17.88 -14.66
C LYS A 287 22.79 18.62 -13.86
N ASN A 288 23.96 17.99 -13.73
CA ASN A 288 25.13 18.53 -13.03
C ASN A 288 24.92 18.87 -11.54
N ILE A 289 23.84 18.41 -10.90
CA ILE A 289 23.54 18.66 -9.48
C ILE A 289 23.31 17.33 -8.78
N SER A 290 24.22 16.95 -7.87
CA SER A 290 24.22 15.66 -7.19
C SER A 290 24.04 15.75 -5.67
N SER A 291 23.90 16.96 -5.10
CA SER A 291 23.75 17.15 -3.65
C SER A 291 22.73 18.24 -3.32
N VAL A 292 22.20 18.19 -2.09
CA VAL A 292 21.26 19.17 -1.55
C VAL A 292 21.89 20.55 -1.49
N GLU A 293 23.13 20.64 -1.03
CA GLU A 293 23.89 21.89 -0.88
C GLU A 293 24.06 22.55 -2.25
N LYS A 294 24.45 21.76 -3.27
CA LYS A 294 24.62 22.27 -4.62
C LYS A 294 23.31 22.75 -5.21
N LEU A 295 22.21 22.04 -4.96
CA LEU A 295 20.87 22.43 -5.45
C LEU A 295 20.38 23.72 -4.78
N LEU A 296 20.48 23.81 -3.45
CA LEU A 296 19.98 24.98 -2.71
C LEU A 296 20.84 26.23 -2.97
N ALA A 297 22.12 26.07 -3.31
CA ALA A 297 23.00 27.16 -3.73
C ALA A 297 22.70 27.70 -5.14
N GLN A 298 21.84 27.03 -5.93
CA GLN A 298 21.47 27.53 -7.26
C GLN A 298 20.60 28.78 -7.16
N HIS A 299 20.91 29.74 -8.03
CA HIS A 299 20.14 30.97 -8.19
C HIS A 299 20.04 31.31 -9.68
N PRO A 300 19.05 32.14 -10.10
CA PRO A 300 18.99 32.59 -11.48
C PRO A 300 20.31 33.25 -11.91
N PRO A 301 20.80 33.01 -13.15
CA PRO A 301 22.00 33.65 -13.67
C PRO A 301 21.88 35.17 -13.68
N LYS A 302 23.02 35.87 -13.65
CA LYS A 302 23.06 37.34 -13.70
C LYS A 302 22.27 37.86 -14.91
N GLY A 303 21.38 38.82 -14.66
CA GLY A 303 20.51 39.39 -15.69
C GLY A 303 19.22 38.62 -15.98
N ARG A 304 18.98 37.45 -15.35
CA ARG A 304 17.72 36.72 -15.46
C ARG A 304 16.91 36.84 -14.17
N GLU A 305 15.61 37.08 -14.30
CA GLU A 305 14.68 37.09 -13.16
C GLU A 305 14.39 35.68 -12.63
N SER A 306 14.40 34.69 -13.51
CA SER A 306 14.08 33.30 -13.21
C SER A 306 14.95 32.34 -14.01
N TRP A 307 14.99 31.09 -13.53
CA TRP A 307 15.74 30.02 -14.16
C TRP A 307 15.08 28.67 -13.88
N THR A 308 15.04 27.81 -14.90
CA THR A 308 14.53 26.44 -14.79
C THR A 308 15.71 25.48 -14.81
N LEU A 309 15.77 24.60 -13.83
CA LEU A 309 16.79 23.55 -13.78
C LEU A 309 16.46 22.46 -14.80
N GLU A 310 17.50 21.92 -15.44
CA GLU A 310 17.38 20.84 -16.41
C GLU A 310 17.57 19.47 -15.75
N TRP A 311 16.88 18.47 -16.28
CA TRP A 311 17.13 17.06 -15.94
C TRP A 311 18.28 16.50 -16.79
N ALA A 312 19.00 15.53 -16.25
CA ALA A 312 19.97 14.73 -16.98
C ALA A 312 19.27 13.97 -18.13
N GLU A 313 19.93 13.88 -19.28
CA GLU A 313 19.31 13.35 -20.50
C GLU A 313 18.85 11.90 -20.33
N ASP A 314 19.66 11.08 -19.67
CA ASP A 314 19.38 9.67 -19.36
C ASP A 314 18.33 9.47 -18.26
N LYS A 315 17.84 10.56 -17.64
CA LYS A 315 16.85 10.53 -16.54
C LYS A 315 15.51 11.13 -16.92
N LYS A 316 15.40 11.81 -18.06
CA LYS A 316 14.15 12.42 -18.56
C LYS A 316 12.99 11.42 -18.63
N ASP A 317 13.29 10.19 -19.05
CA ASP A 317 12.31 9.11 -19.27
C ASP A 317 12.22 8.13 -18.09
N LEU A 318 12.84 8.48 -16.95
CA LEU A 318 12.70 7.73 -15.72
C LEU A 318 11.36 8.07 -15.05
N PRO A 319 10.51 7.08 -14.68
CA PRO A 319 9.31 7.37 -13.92
C PRO A 319 9.63 8.02 -12.57
N PHE A 320 8.86 9.04 -12.20
CA PHE A 320 9.01 9.73 -10.92
C PHE A 320 8.61 8.82 -9.75
N PHE A 321 7.50 8.08 -9.91
CA PHE A 321 7.07 7.02 -8.99
C PHE A 321 7.36 5.66 -9.59
N ARG A 322 8.20 4.84 -8.93
CA ARG A 322 8.62 3.53 -9.43
C ARG A 322 8.12 2.39 -8.56
N MET A 323 7.96 1.20 -9.16
CA MET A 323 7.77 -0.01 -8.37
C MET A 323 8.96 -0.20 -7.45
N VAL A 324 8.72 -0.54 -6.19
CA VAL A 324 9.78 -0.72 -5.19
C VAL A 324 10.00 -2.21 -4.94
N THR A 325 11.26 -2.61 -5.01
CA THR A 325 11.75 -3.96 -4.73
C THR A 325 12.59 -3.93 -3.45
N PRO A 326 12.93 -5.10 -2.89
CA PRO A 326 13.87 -5.17 -1.78
C PRO A 326 15.24 -4.52 -2.06
N GLU A 327 15.67 -4.44 -3.32
CA GLU A 327 16.92 -3.80 -3.75
C GLU A 327 16.77 -2.28 -3.96
N GLY A 328 15.57 -1.74 -3.79
CA GLY A 328 15.25 -0.33 -4.04
C GLY A 328 14.24 -0.14 -5.17
N PRO A 329 14.07 1.10 -5.66
CA PRO A 329 13.18 1.37 -6.77
C PRO A 329 13.65 0.63 -8.05
N SER A 330 12.69 0.12 -8.81
CA SER A 330 12.94 -0.51 -10.11
C SER A 330 13.69 0.45 -11.04
N LYS A 331 14.44 -0.09 -12.00
CA LYS A 331 15.22 0.70 -12.95
C LYS A 331 14.33 1.60 -13.81
N ASP A 332 13.20 1.09 -14.27
CA ASP A 332 12.36 1.71 -15.30
C ASP A 332 10.85 1.48 -15.10
N LYS A 333 10.43 0.58 -14.20
CA LYS A 333 9.01 0.25 -14.02
C LYS A 333 8.29 1.29 -13.15
N ALA A 334 7.28 1.92 -13.73
CA ALA A 334 6.38 2.85 -13.07
C ALA A 334 5.56 2.18 -11.97
N LEU A 335 5.26 2.93 -10.91
CA LEU A 335 4.32 2.50 -9.88
C LEU A 335 2.94 2.28 -10.52
N THR A 336 2.30 1.15 -10.21
CA THR A 336 0.97 0.85 -10.72
C THR A 336 -0.13 1.45 -9.86
N PHE A 337 -1.29 1.75 -10.45
CA PHE A 337 -2.48 2.18 -9.72
C PHE A 337 -2.91 1.15 -8.65
N ALA A 338 -2.73 -0.15 -8.92
CA ALA A 338 -3.07 -1.20 -7.98
C ALA A 338 -2.19 -1.13 -6.72
N SER A 339 -0.88 -0.93 -6.90
CA SER A 339 0.08 -0.75 -5.81
C SER A 339 -0.17 0.54 -5.03
N LEU A 340 -0.38 1.67 -5.71
CA LEU A 340 -0.73 2.95 -5.07
C LEU A 340 -2.00 2.80 -4.22
N ARG A 341 -3.05 2.19 -4.79
CA ARG A 341 -4.31 1.94 -4.08
C ARG A 341 -4.10 1.04 -2.86
N HIS A 342 -3.29 0.00 -2.99
CA HIS A 342 -2.97 -0.89 -1.87
C HIS A 342 -2.26 -0.14 -0.74
N ASN A 343 -1.23 0.66 -1.07
CA ASN A 343 -0.47 1.44 -0.10
C ASN A 343 -1.37 2.42 0.66
N ASN A 344 -2.21 3.18 -0.06
CA ASN A 344 -3.12 4.15 0.54
C ASN A 344 -4.17 3.51 1.46
N ILE A 345 -4.81 2.43 1.01
CA ILE A 345 -5.81 1.71 1.83
C ILE A 345 -5.14 1.07 3.06
N SER A 346 -3.96 0.50 2.88
CA SER A 346 -3.21 -0.11 3.98
C SER A 346 -2.80 0.94 5.01
N LEU A 347 -2.32 2.11 4.57
CA LEU A 347 -1.96 3.23 5.45
C LEU A 347 -3.15 3.71 6.27
N ALA A 348 -4.28 4.01 5.63
CA ALA A 348 -5.49 4.48 6.31
C ALA A 348 -5.99 3.48 7.37
N ARG A 349 -6.01 2.18 7.02
CA ARG A 349 -6.37 1.13 7.97
C ARG A 349 -5.41 1.03 9.15
N ARG A 350 -4.10 1.19 8.92
CA ARG A 350 -3.10 1.20 10.00
C ARG A 350 -3.24 2.41 10.91
N ASP A 351 -3.90 3.48 10.47
CA ASP A 351 -4.18 4.67 11.27
C ASP A 351 -5.60 4.69 11.85
N GLY A 352 -6.35 3.58 11.76
CA GLY A 352 -7.67 3.45 12.38
C GLY A 352 -8.84 4.00 11.56
N PHE A 353 -8.62 4.39 10.30
CA PHE A 353 -9.73 4.82 9.44
C PHE A 353 -10.60 3.63 9.01
N LYS A 354 -11.91 3.73 9.25
CA LYS A 354 -12.92 2.81 8.66
C LYS A 354 -12.94 2.94 7.14
N ASP A 355 -12.84 4.17 6.65
CA ASP A 355 -12.98 4.50 5.24
C ASP A 355 -11.70 4.27 4.44
N PRO A 356 -11.78 3.71 3.23
CA PRO A 356 -10.61 3.52 2.39
C PRO A 356 -10.13 4.84 1.77
N LEU A 357 -8.88 5.22 2.05
CA LEU A 357 -8.21 6.33 1.37
C LEU A 357 -8.09 6.09 -0.14
N ARG A 358 -8.65 7.02 -0.93
CA ARG A 358 -8.61 6.96 -2.40
C ARG A 358 -8.22 8.30 -2.97
N VAL A 359 -7.44 8.27 -4.06
CA VAL A 359 -7.07 9.48 -4.82
C VAL A 359 -8.30 10.27 -5.27
N HIS A 360 -9.40 9.59 -5.66
CA HIS A 360 -10.64 10.27 -6.04
C HIS A 360 -11.35 10.95 -4.84
N GLY A 361 -11.11 10.48 -3.61
CA GLY A 361 -11.58 11.14 -2.39
C GLY A 361 -10.80 12.42 -2.11
N ILE A 362 -9.46 12.37 -2.26
CA ILE A 362 -8.56 13.54 -2.19
C ILE A 362 -8.96 14.59 -3.22
N ARG A 363 -9.12 14.16 -4.47
CA ARG A 363 -9.59 15.04 -5.55
C ARG A 363 -10.96 15.64 -5.27
N GLY A 364 -11.87 14.90 -4.63
CA GLY A 364 -13.16 15.44 -4.18
C GLY A 364 -13.00 16.50 -3.10
N GLY A 365 -12.12 16.28 -2.11
CA GLY A 365 -11.81 17.28 -1.09
C GLY A 365 -11.24 18.57 -1.69
N VAL A 366 -10.28 18.44 -2.63
CA VAL A 366 -9.73 19.57 -3.39
C VAL A 366 -10.85 20.30 -4.15
N ALA A 367 -11.69 19.56 -4.88
CA ALA A 367 -12.80 20.11 -5.65
C ALA A 367 -13.77 20.94 -4.79
N ASN A 368 -14.14 20.45 -3.60
CA ASN A 368 -15.03 21.20 -2.71
C ASN A 368 -14.33 22.44 -2.12
N LYS A 369 -13.03 22.38 -1.85
CA LYS A 369 -12.29 23.52 -1.28
C LYS A 369 -12.11 24.67 -2.26
N ILE A 370 -12.04 24.38 -3.56
CA ILE A 370 -11.94 25.40 -4.61
C ILE A 370 -13.31 25.98 -5.02
N ASP A 371 -14.40 25.25 -4.78
CA ASP A 371 -15.73 25.57 -5.33
C ASP A 371 -16.20 26.99 -4.94
N GLY A 372 -16.15 27.32 -3.64
CA GLY A 372 -16.54 28.66 -3.16
C GLY A 372 -15.54 29.78 -3.47
N ARG A 373 -14.44 29.50 -4.18
CA ARG A 373 -13.33 30.44 -4.41
C ARG A 373 -12.99 30.65 -5.89
N ALA A 374 -13.65 29.94 -6.79
CA ALA A 374 -13.29 29.89 -8.20
C ALA A 374 -14.52 30.01 -9.09
N SER A 375 -14.37 30.68 -10.25
CA SER A 375 -15.40 30.64 -11.30
C SER A 375 -15.55 29.22 -11.87
N GLU A 376 -16.66 28.93 -12.52
CA GLU A 376 -16.90 27.63 -13.15
C GLU A 376 -15.79 27.24 -14.15
N ALA A 377 -15.30 28.20 -14.95
CA ALA A 377 -14.20 27.99 -15.88
C ALA A 377 -12.90 27.64 -15.13
N THR A 378 -12.57 28.38 -14.07
CA THR A 378 -11.37 28.13 -13.24
C THR A 378 -11.47 26.77 -12.53
N ARG A 379 -12.64 26.41 -12.01
CA ARG A 379 -12.92 25.11 -11.39
C ARG A 379 -12.78 23.96 -12.39
N SER A 380 -13.29 24.14 -13.60
CA SER A 380 -13.18 23.15 -14.68
C SER A 380 -11.73 22.97 -15.12
N GLN A 381 -10.97 24.07 -15.23
CA GLN A 381 -9.54 24.04 -15.50
C GLN A 381 -8.75 23.33 -14.38
N ALA A 382 -8.98 23.70 -13.11
CA ALA A 382 -8.29 23.12 -11.95
C ALA A 382 -8.52 21.60 -11.80
N LEU A 383 -9.61 21.08 -12.36
CA LEU A 383 -9.94 19.66 -12.36
C LEU A 383 -9.83 19.03 -13.76
N ASP A 384 -9.28 19.68 -14.78
CA ASP A 384 -9.24 19.13 -16.15
C ASP A 384 -10.60 18.51 -16.57
N HIS A 385 -11.68 19.26 -16.38
CA HIS A 385 -13.04 18.91 -16.80
C HIS A 385 -13.35 19.59 -18.13
N GLN A 386 -13.71 18.79 -19.14
CA GLN A 386 -14.23 19.33 -20.41
C GLN A 386 -15.67 19.82 -20.27
N ASN A 387 -16.48 19.12 -19.47
CA ASN A 387 -17.86 19.51 -19.16
C ASN A 387 -17.94 19.96 -17.69
N PRO A 388 -18.38 21.19 -17.40
CA PRO A 388 -18.57 21.72 -16.06
C PRO A 388 -19.42 20.83 -15.13
N ASP A 389 -20.47 20.19 -15.65
CA ASP A 389 -21.36 19.29 -14.90
C ASP A 389 -20.64 18.06 -14.35
N THR A 390 -19.45 17.76 -14.87
CA THR A 390 -18.58 16.72 -14.27
C THR A 390 -18.25 17.05 -12.81
N PHE A 391 -18.24 18.34 -12.44
CA PHE A 391 -18.04 18.79 -11.08
C PHE A 391 -19.13 18.32 -10.12
N LEU A 392 -20.41 18.27 -10.55
CA LEU A 392 -21.54 17.88 -9.68
C LEU A 392 -21.34 16.52 -9.02
N LYS A 393 -20.52 15.65 -9.64
CA LYS A 393 -20.14 14.36 -9.06
C LYS A 393 -19.36 14.51 -7.75
N TYR A 394 -18.61 15.59 -7.55
CA TYR A 394 -17.73 15.80 -6.41
C TYR A 394 -18.36 16.64 -5.31
N GLN A 395 -19.50 17.29 -5.58
CA GLN A 395 -20.19 18.13 -4.62
C GLN A 395 -20.45 17.37 -3.32
N SER A 396 -20.16 18.02 -2.20
CA SER A 396 -20.44 17.49 -0.87
C SER A 396 -21.93 17.17 -0.73
N ALA A 397 -22.22 16.13 0.07
CA ALA A 397 -23.59 15.85 0.47
C ALA A 397 -24.15 16.92 1.42
N LEU A 398 -23.26 17.64 2.11
CA LEU A 398 -23.62 18.74 3.00
C LEU A 398 -23.70 20.06 2.24
N LYS A 399 -24.65 20.90 2.63
CA LYS A 399 -24.75 22.27 2.11
C LYS A 399 -23.51 23.08 2.53
N ALA A 400 -23.01 23.90 1.62
CA ALA A 400 -21.84 24.74 1.86
C ALA A 400 -22.14 25.93 2.79
N LEU A 401 -23.36 26.46 2.76
CA LEU A 401 -23.79 27.54 3.64
C LEU A 401 -24.35 26.96 4.95
N ASP A 402 -24.00 27.57 6.08
CA ASP A 402 -24.70 27.34 7.34
C ASP A 402 -26.06 28.05 7.27
N VAL A 403 -27.06 27.31 6.82
CA VAL A 403 -28.43 27.83 6.64
C VAL A 403 -29.05 28.20 7.98
N GLN A 404 -28.71 27.48 9.05
CA GLN A 404 -29.26 27.77 10.38
C GLN A 404 -28.72 29.10 10.89
N ALA A 405 -27.39 29.28 10.85
CA ALA A 405 -26.78 30.54 11.26
C ALA A 405 -27.28 31.71 10.40
N SER A 406 -27.39 31.50 9.08
CA SER A 406 -27.90 32.53 8.15
C SER A 406 -29.36 32.91 8.42
N PHE A 407 -30.20 31.97 8.88
CA PHE A 407 -31.61 32.23 9.15
C PHE A 407 -31.83 32.95 10.49
N TYR A 408 -30.97 32.69 11.48
CA TYR A 408 -31.06 33.24 12.83
C TYR A 408 -30.09 34.43 13.07
N ASP A 409 -29.48 34.96 12.01
CA ASP A 409 -28.48 36.04 12.09
C ASP A 409 -27.31 35.72 13.05
N LEU A 410 -26.87 34.45 13.08
CA LEU A 410 -25.72 34.00 13.86
C LEU A 410 -24.45 33.97 12.99
N GLU A 411 -23.30 34.01 13.66
CA GLU A 411 -22.02 33.72 13.01
C GLU A 411 -21.96 32.24 12.58
N PRO A 412 -21.61 31.93 11.31
CA PRO A 412 -21.52 30.56 10.84
C PRO A 412 -20.47 29.73 11.59
N ASP A 413 -20.85 28.52 12.03
CA ASP A 413 -19.92 27.54 12.57
C ASP A 413 -19.84 26.32 11.64
N PHE A 414 -18.61 26.01 11.21
CA PHE A 414 -18.35 24.93 10.28
C PHE A 414 -17.59 23.75 10.90
N GLU A 415 -17.26 23.76 12.20
CA GLU A 415 -16.46 22.70 12.81
C GLU A 415 -17.11 21.31 12.64
N CYS A 416 -18.38 21.19 13.01
CA CYS A 416 -19.14 19.95 12.87
C CYS A 416 -19.31 19.54 11.41
N ARG A 417 -19.58 20.50 10.51
CA ARG A 417 -19.69 20.25 9.07
C ARG A 417 -18.37 19.74 8.49
N ASP A 418 -17.27 20.36 8.86
CA ASP A 418 -15.93 20.01 8.38
C ASP A 418 -15.52 18.63 8.92
N MET A 419 -15.91 18.27 10.15
CA MET A 419 -15.76 16.92 10.69
C MET A 419 -16.56 15.91 9.88
N GLU A 420 -17.86 16.13 9.67
CA GLU A 420 -18.77 15.23 8.94
C GLU A 420 -18.30 14.95 7.49
N GLN A 421 -17.60 15.91 6.87
CA GLN A 421 -16.99 15.72 5.55
C GLN A 421 -15.66 14.96 5.58
N SER A 422 -14.99 14.92 6.73
CA SER A 422 -13.65 14.35 6.89
C SER A 422 -13.72 12.83 7.10
N MET A 423 -12.77 12.10 6.51
CA MET A 423 -12.60 10.69 6.86
C MET A 423 -12.31 10.49 8.36
N ALA A 424 -11.75 11.51 9.01
CA ALA A 424 -11.48 11.53 10.44
C ALA A 424 -12.74 11.30 11.30
N HIS A 425 -13.94 11.59 10.80
CA HIS A 425 -15.19 11.27 11.52
C HIS A 425 -15.34 9.77 11.78
N HIS A 426 -14.89 8.94 10.86
CA HIS A 426 -14.91 7.47 10.98
C HIS A 426 -13.52 6.89 11.32
N ARG A 427 -12.69 7.64 12.05
CA ARG A 427 -11.38 7.19 12.53
C ARG A 427 -11.49 6.80 14.00
N ASP A 428 -11.09 5.57 14.32
CA ASP A 428 -10.99 5.09 15.69
C ASP A 428 -9.61 4.43 15.91
N PRO A 429 -8.75 5.02 16.76
CA PRO A 429 -7.46 4.44 17.12
C PRO A 429 -7.53 3.04 17.73
N ASN A 430 -8.66 2.66 18.34
CA ASN A 430 -8.87 1.34 18.94
C ASN A 430 -9.20 0.26 17.88
N ALA A 431 -9.43 0.66 16.63
CA ALA A 431 -9.73 -0.29 15.56
C ALA A 431 -8.58 -1.31 15.39
N PRO A 432 -8.88 -2.62 15.38
CA PRO A 432 -7.85 -3.64 15.41
C PRO A 432 -7.00 -3.65 14.13
N ILE A 433 -5.69 -3.60 14.31
CA ILE A 433 -4.71 -3.68 13.22
C ILE A 433 -4.29 -5.11 12.89
N SER A 434 -4.67 -6.09 13.71
CA SER A 434 -4.41 -7.52 13.51
C SER A 434 -5.56 -8.37 14.06
N LEU A 435 -5.61 -9.63 13.66
CA LEU A 435 -6.50 -10.60 14.31
C LEU A 435 -6.06 -10.80 15.77
N ASN A 436 -7.04 -10.85 16.67
CA ASN A 436 -6.82 -11.26 18.05
C ASN A 436 -6.50 -12.76 18.15
N ALA A 437 -6.08 -13.22 19.32
CA ALA A 437 -5.65 -14.60 19.54
C ALA A 437 -6.74 -15.63 19.17
N ALA A 438 -7.97 -15.38 19.61
CA ALA A 438 -9.11 -16.25 19.32
C ALA A 438 -9.42 -16.34 17.82
N ALA A 439 -9.42 -15.22 17.10
CA ALA A 439 -9.67 -15.19 15.66
C ALA A 439 -8.54 -15.85 14.85
N ARG A 440 -7.29 -15.76 15.33
CA ARG A 440 -6.13 -16.46 14.73
C ARG A 440 -6.19 -17.96 14.90
N GLU A 441 -6.56 -18.41 16.10
CA GLU A 441 -6.77 -19.83 16.40
C GLU A 441 -7.86 -20.39 15.47
N ALA A 442 -9.01 -19.73 15.40
CA ALA A 442 -10.13 -20.13 14.53
C ALA A 442 -9.75 -20.14 13.04
N PHE A 443 -8.92 -19.18 12.58
CA PHE A 443 -8.42 -19.18 11.22
C PHE A 443 -7.53 -20.40 10.94
N SER A 444 -6.62 -20.70 11.87
CA SER A 444 -5.67 -21.81 11.72
C SER A 444 -6.34 -23.19 11.81
N GLN A 445 -7.44 -23.30 12.55
CA GLN A 445 -8.22 -24.54 12.72
C GLN A 445 -9.23 -24.78 11.59
N SER A 446 -9.45 -23.81 10.70
CA SER A 446 -10.35 -24.03 9.56
C SER A 446 -9.79 -25.13 8.65
N GLU A 447 -10.66 -26.06 8.25
CA GLU A 447 -10.29 -27.25 7.47
C GLU A 447 -9.45 -26.89 6.25
N GLU A 448 -9.87 -25.88 5.49
CA GLU A 448 -9.16 -25.41 4.30
C GLU A 448 -7.73 -24.92 4.61
N ILE A 449 -7.53 -24.17 5.70
CA ILE A 449 -6.21 -23.66 6.07
C ILE A 449 -5.34 -24.78 6.63
N ALA A 450 -5.92 -25.71 7.40
CA ALA A 450 -5.21 -26.88 7.90
C ALA A 450 -4.71 -27.77 6.74
N LEU A 451 -5.51 -27.97 5.69
CA LEU A 451 -5.12 -28.69 4.48
C LEU A 451 -3.98 -27.98 3.73
N ILE A 452 -4.09 -26.66 3.55
CA ILE A 452 -3.02 -25.85 2.92
C ILE A 452 -1.72 -25.97 3.72
N ASP A 453 -1.80 -25.92 5.05
CA ASP A 453 -0.61 -26.03 5.92
C ASP A 453 0.02 -27.42 5.86
N ALA A 454 -0.79 -28.48 5.86
CA ALA A 454 -0.30 -29.85 5.68
C ALA A 454 0.41 -30.02 4.32
N GLU A 455 -0.17 -29.49 3.24
CA GLU A 455 0.44 -29.56 1.91
C GLU A 455 1.74 -28.74 1.82
N ILE A 456 1.80 -27.57 2.45
CA ILE A 456 3.04 -26.78 2.55
C ILE A 456 4.14 -27.55 3.27
N VAL A 457 3.82 -28.27 4.35
CA VAL A 457 4.79 -29.09 5.09
C VAL A 457 5.33 -30.20 4.18
N LEU A 458 4.44 -30.97 3.54
CA LEU A 458 4.82 -32.04 2.62
C LEU A 458 5.71 -31.54 1.47
N LEU A 459 5.33 -30.44 0.82
CA LEU A 459 6.14 -29.84 -0.25
C LEU A 459 7.50 -29.34 0.27
N THR A 460 7.54 -28.81 1.49
CA THR A 460 8.80 -28.33 2.09
C THR A 460 9.75 -29.49 2.39
N GLU A 461 9.22 -30.62 2.86
CA GLU A 461 9.99 -31.85 3.06
C GLU A 461 10.51 -32.40 1.73
N GLN A 462 9.67 -32.47 0.70
CA GLN A 462 10.07 -32.91 -0.64
C GLN A 462 11.14 -32.02 -1.28
N ILE A 463 11.06 -30.70 -1.10
CA ILE A 463 12.06 -29.75 -1.60
C ILE A 463 13.40 -29.89 -0.86
N SER A 464 13.39 -30.37 0.40
CA SER A 464 14.60 -30.63 1.21
C SER A 464 15.61 -29.46 1.23
N GLY A 465 15.08 -28.23 1.26
CA GLY A 465 15.90 -27.01 1.27
C GLY A 465 16.59 -26.65 -0.05
N LYS A 466 16.29 -27.36 -1.16
CA LYS A 466 16.86 -27.12 -2.50
C LYS A 466 15.78 -26.72 -3.52
N PRO A 467 15.18 -25.51 -3.39
CA PRO A 467 14.07 -25.08 -4.25
C PRO A 467 14.44 -24.96 -5.73
N LYS A 468 15.72 -24.67 -6.04
CA LYS A 468 16.19 -24.57 -7.43
C LYS A 468 16.16 -25.92 -8.16
N ASP A 469 16.30 -27.02 -7.42
CA ASP A 469 16.32 -28.38 -7.98
C ASP A 469 14.89 -28.91 -8.19
N HIS A 470 13.88 -28.24 -7.61
CA HIS A 470 12.48 -28.62 -7.65
C HIS A 470 11.55 -27.43 -8.01
N PRO A 471 11.71 -26.82 -9.20
CA PRO A 471 11.03 -25.56 -9.54
C PRO A 471 9.50 -25.68 -9.55
N GLU A 472 8.94 -26.81 -9.98
CA GLU A 472 7.49 -27.03 -10.00
C GLU A 472 6.91 -27.13 -8.57
N LEU A 473 7.56 -27.89 -7.69
CA LEU A 473 7.16 -28.01 -6.29
C LEU A 473 7.27 -26.67 -5.57
N ASP A 474 8.32 -25.90 -5.84
CA ASP A 474 8.51 -24.56 -5.27
C ASP A 474 7.46 -23.56 -5.78
N ALA A 475 7.11 -23.61 -7.06
CA ALA A 475 6.04 -22.81 -7.64
C ALA A 475 4.68 -23.15 -7.00
N LYS A 476 4.38 -24.45 -6.82
CA LYS A 476 3.17 -24.92 -6.14
C LYS A 476 3.13 -24.44 -4.69
N ARG A 477 4.23 -24.58 -3.94
CA ARG A 477 4.35 -24.11 -2.57
C ARG A 477 4.17 -22.59 -2.47
N THR A 478 4.77 -21.82 -3.38
CA THR A 478 4.64 -20.37 -3.46
C THR A 478 3.20 -19.94 -3.74
N LYS A 479 2.48 -20.67 -4.61
CA LYS A 479 1.05 -20.46 -4.86
C LYS A 479 0.23 -20.70 -3.59
N LEU A 480 0.51 -21.77 -2.83
CA LEU A 480 -0.17 -22.06 -1.56
C LEU A 480 0.09 -20.97 -0.50
N TYR A 481 1.33 -20.49 -0.35
CA TYR A 481 1.63 -19.36 0.52
C TYR A 481 0.83 -18.11 0.14
N SER A 482 0.75 -17.81 -1.17
CA SER A 482 -0.02 -16.67 -1.68
C SER A 482 -1.52 -16.83 -1.41
N THR A 483 -2.06 -18.03 -1.61
CA THR A 483 -3.47 -18.36 -1.31
C THR A 483 -3.76 -18.19 0.18
N LYS A 484 -2.92 -18.75 1.07
CA LYS A 484 -3.07 -18.60 2.52
C LYS A 484 -3.00 -17.13 2.94
N ALA A 485 -2.06 -16.37 2.39
CA ALA A 485 -1.92 -14.94 2.67
C ALA A 485 -3.18 -14.15 2.25
N ASN A 486 -3.72 -14.43 1.06
CA ASN A 486 -4.96 -13.80 0.59
C ASN A 486 -6.15 -14.13 1.49
N LYS A 487 -6.28 -15.39 1.94
CA LYS A 487 -7.32 -15.81 2.87
C LYS A 487 -7.18 -15.15 4.24
N LEU A 488 -5.96 -15.03 4.75
CA LEU A 488 -5.68 -14.33 6.01
C LEU A 488 -6.07 -12.84 5.89
N GLN A 489 -5.76 -12.18 4.78
CA GLN A 489 -6.17 -10.79 4.53
C GLN A 489 -7.69 -10.64 4.45
N ALA A 490 -8.39 -11.60 3.81
CA ALA A 490 -9.84 -11.62 3.78
C ALA A 490 -10.43 -11.80 5.19
N ARG A 491 -9.92 -12.76 5.98
CA ARG A 491 -10.33 -12.98 7.36
C ARG A 491 -10.10 -11.75 8.23
N LYS A 492 -8.96 -11.08 8.08
CA LYS A 492 -8.65 -9.82 8.76
C LYS A 492 -9.64 -8.71 8.38
N ALA A 493 -9.97 -8.57 7.10
CA ALA A 493 -10.95 -7.59 6.65
C ALA A 493 -12.34 -7.85 7.25
N SER A 494 -12.79 -9.11 7.28
CA SER A 494 -14.05 -9.50 7.93
C SER A 494 -14.04 -9.26 9.44
N PHE A 495 -12.93 -9.58 10.12
CA PHE A 495 -12.78 -9.34 11.55
C PHE A 495 -12.87 -7.86 11.91
N ILE A 496 -12.17 -7.00 11.16
CA ILE A 496 -12.23 -5.54 11.36
C ILE A 496 -13.64 -5.02 11.06
N SER A 497 -14.31 -5.53 10.02
CA SER A 497 -15.70 -5.15 9.73
C SER A 497 -16.63 -5.50 10.90
N ALA A 498 -16.55 -6.73 11.40
CA ALA A 498 -17.36 -7.16 12.53
C ALA A 498 -17.07 -6.34 13.80
N TRP A 499 -15.82 -5.94 14.02
CA TRP A 499 -15.46 -5.03 15.11
C TRP A 499 -16.16 -3.67 14.95
N TRP A 500 -16.14 -3.07 13.76
CA TRP A 500 -16.85 -1.80 13.49
C TRP A 500 -18.37 -1.92 13.64
N ASP A 501 -18.94 -3.08 13.32
CA ASP A 501 -20.38 -3.32 13.44
C ASP A 501 -20.79 -3.45 14.92
N ALA A 502 -19.91 -3.96 15.78
CA ALA A 502 -20.16 -4.16 17.21
C ALA A 502 -19.63 -3.02 18.12
N SER A 503 -18.76 -2.14 17.59
CA SER A 503 -18.03 -1.19 18.43
C SER A 503 -18.94 -0.14 19.08
N TYR A 504 -20.01 0.26 18.38
CA TYR A 504 -20.99 1.20 18.91
C TYR A 504 -21.66 0.66 20.19
N ASP A 505 -22.22 -0.54 20.14
CA ASP A 505 -22.88 -1.16 21.28
C ASP A 505 -21.89 -1.39 22.44
N ALA A 506 -20.65 -1.76 22.12
CA ALA A 506 -19.60 -1.93 23.11
C ALA A 506 -19.26 -0.61 23.83
N TYR A 507 -19.08 0.49 23.10
CA TYR A 507 -18.86 1.80 23.71
C TYR A 507 -20.07 2.23 24.54
N MET A 508 -21.29 1.96 24.07
CA MET A 508 -22.50 2.28 24.82
C MET A 508 -22.67 1.46 26.09
N ALA A 509 -22.13 0.24 26.12
CA ALA A 509 -22.01 -0.58 27.30
C ALA A 509 -20.83 -0.18 28.21
N GLY A 510 -20.06 0.86 27.87
CA GLY A 510 -18.92 1.35 28.65
C GLY A 510 -17.61 0.56 28.45
N ASN A 511 -17.48 -0.22 27.37
CA ASN A 511 -16.24 -0.92 27.04
C ASN A 511 -15.24 0.04 26.39
N GLU A 512 -13.99 0.06 26.89
CA GLU A 512 -12.91 0.93 26.41
C GLU A 512 -11.88 0.21 25.52
N PHE A 513 -12.14 -1.04 25.11
CA PHE A 513 -11.25 -1.86 24.26
C PHE A 513 -9.81 -1.97 24.78
N GLU A 514 -9.64 -2.03 26.10
CA GLU A 514 -8.32 -1.94 26.73
C GLU A 514 -7.42 -3.15 26.48
N GLU A 515 -7.97 -4.28 26.04
CA GLU A 515 -7.26 -5.55 25.84
C GLU A 515 -6.46 -5.57 24.52
N HIS A 516 -5.49 -4.66 24.41
CA HIS A 516 -4.50 -4.63 23.33
C HIS A 516 -3.16 -3.99 23.76
N ASP A 517 -2.07 -4.34 23.08
CA ASP A 517 -0.75 -3.75 23.33
C ASP A 517 -0.69 -2.27 22.89
N LYS A 518 -0.83 -1.36 23.87
CA LYS A 518 -0.74 0.11 23.70
C LYS A 518 0.69 0.64 23.48
N THR A 519 1.71 -0.22 23.42
CA THR A 519 3.11 0.21 23.30
C THR A 519 3.39 0.88 21.94
N CYS A 520 3.95 2.09 21.95
CA CYS A 520 4.39 2.74 20.72
C CYS A 520 5.61 2.00 20.13
N VAL A 521 5.39 1.22 19.08
CA VAL A 521 6.45 0.44 18.43
C VAL A 521 7.58 1.32 17.90
N PHE A 522 7.29 2.55 17.47
CA PHE A 522 8.32 3.44 16.91
C PHE A 522 9.35 3.89 17.95
N GLU A 523 8.98 4.06 19.23
CA GLU A 523 9.93 4.34 20.34
C GLU A 523 11.01 3.24 20.45
N ILE A 524 10.68 2.01 20.05
CA ILE A 524 11.67 0.92 20.02
C ILE A 524 12.55 1.01 18.77
N LEU A 525 11.96 1.40 17.64
CA LEU A 525 12.61 1.40 16.32
C LEU A 525 13.47 2.64 16.05
N GLU A 526 13.21 3.77 16.68
CA GLU A 526 13.84 5.06 16.37
C GLU A 526 15.37 5.01 16.40
N LYS A 527 15.95 4.25 17.33
CA LYS A 527 17.41 4.08 17.46
C LYS A 527 18.05 3.31 16.31
N TYR A 528 17.27 2.53 15.57
CA TYR A 528 17.73 1.77 14.40
C TYR A 528 17.54 2.55 13.09
N ILE A 529 16.76 3.63 13.10
CA ILE A 529 16.51 4.49 11.94
C ILE A 529 16.64 5.95 12.36
N PRO A 530 17.86 6.42 12.70
CA PRO A 530 18.07 7.75 13.27
C PRO A 530 17.59 8.88 12.34
N GLN A 531 17.62 8.67 11.02
CA GLN A 531 17.07 9.60 10.02
C GLN A 531 15.57 9.78 10.25
N ARG A 532 14.82 8.70 10.46
CA ARG A 532 13.38 8.76 10.73
C ARG A 532 13.09 9.38 12.10
N ALA A 533 13.92 9.09 13.11
CA ALA A 533 13.80 9.70 14.44
C ALA A 533 13.97 11.23 14.41
N ARG A 534 14.85 11.76 13.55
CA ARG A 534 14.95 13.21 13.32
C ARG A 534 13.76 13.75 12.55
N LEU A 535 13.33 13.07 11.50
CA LEU A 535 12.16 13.47 10.70
C LEU A 535 10.87 13.54 11.52
N ASP A 536 10.67 12.63 12.47
CA ASP A 536 9.54 12.65 13.42
C ASP A 536 9.40 14.02 14.12
N LYS A 537 10.53 14.59 14.55
CA LYS A 537 10.58 15.87 15.29
C LYS A 537 10.52 17.11 14.40
N SER A 538 10.88 16.99 13.11
CA SER A 538 11.22 18.15 12.27
C SER A 538 10.48 18.25 10.94
N LEU A 539 9.92 17.16 10.41
CA LEU A 539 9.31 17.15 9.07
C LEU A 539 8.00 17.95 9.02
N PHE A 540 7.29 18.02 10.14
CA PHE A 540 5.97 18.64 10.26
C PHE A 540 5.97 19.97 11.03
N THR A 541 7.14 20.56 11.24
CA THR A 541 7.27 21.92 11.77
C THR A 541 7.29 22.94 10.63
N GLU A 542 6.87 24.16 10.90
CA GLU A 542 6.94 25.25 9.93
C GLU A 542 8.39 25.72 9.76
N THR A 543 8.95 25.53 8.56
CA THR A 543 10.32 25.93 8.25
C THR A 543 10.54 26.05 6.74
N THR A 544 11.65 26.67 6.33
CA THR A 544 12.03 26.79 4.92
C THR A 544 12.99 25.68 4.49
N LEU A 545 13.10 25.43 3.18
CA LEU A 545 14.07 24.46 2.64
C LEU A 545 15.53 24.84 2.94
N ASP A 546 15.81 26.14 2.99
CA ASP A 546 17.14 26.69 3.19
C ASP A 546 17.61 26.68 4.65
N SER A 547 16.69 26.48 5.61
CA SER A 547 17.00 26.42 7.03
C SER A 547 17.86 25.20 7.38
N VAL A 548 18.54 25.24 8.53
CA VAL A 548 19.31 24.09 9.03
C VAL A 548 18.42 22.85 9.17
N ILE A 549 17.20 23.03 9.67
CA ILE A 549 16.21 21.97 9.82
C ILE A 549 15.77 21.44 8.45
N GLY A 550 15.47 22.33 7.50
CA GLY A 550 15.05 21.96 6.14
C GLY A 550 16.11 21.16 5.39
N ARG A 551 17.37 21.59 5.45
CA ARG A 551 18.52 20.86 4.89
C ARG A 551 18.66 19.48 5.51
N GLN A 552 18.58 19.39 6.84
CA GLN A 552 18.68 18.10 7.54
C GLN A 552 17.54 17.15 7.15
N CYS A 553 16.30 17.65 7.05
CA CYS A 553 15.16 16.86 6.59
C CYS A 553 15.35 16.35 5.15
N LEU A 554 15.90 17.16 4.25
CA LEU A 554 16.20 16.74 2.87
C LEU A 554 17.23 15.61 2.87
N LEU A 555 18.34 15.78 3.59
CA LEU A 555 19.41 14.78 3.70
C LEU A 555 18.89 13.46 4.29
N ASP A 556 18.11 13.53 5.37
CA ASP A 556 17.53 12.35 6.02
C ASP A 556 16.56 11.60 5.10
N MET A 557 15.73 12.33 4.36
CA MET A 557 14.78 11.72 3.43
C MET A 557 15.45 11.10 2.20
N ILE A 558 16.52 11.74 1.68
CA ILE A 558 17.33 11.20 0.58
C ILE A 558 18.06 9.93 1.05
N HIS A 559 18.62 9.92 2.26
CA HIS A 559 19.22 8.73 2.83
C HIS A 559 18.22 7.57 2.92
N LEU A 560 16.99 7.82 3.38
CA LEU A 560 15.93 6.79 3.38
C LEU A 560 15.60 6.29 1.96
N CYS A 561 15.74 7.14 0.93
CA CYS A 561 15.52 6.72 -0.46
C CYS A 561 16.65 5.86 -1.03
N GLN A 562 17.88 6.00 -0.53
CA GLN A 562 19.08 5.36 -1.07
C GLN A 562 19.57 4.17 -0.22
N ASP A 563 19.20 4.11 1.05
CA ASP A 563 19.58 3.04 1.96
C ASP A 563 18.97 1.69 1.56
N ALA A 564 19.80 0.84 0.96
CA ALA A 564 19.46 -0.52 0.57
C ALA A 564 19.72 -1.56 1.69
N GLU A 565 20.13 -1.13 2.89
CA GLU A 565 20.41 -2.06 3.98
C GLU A 565 19.13 -2.70 4.52
N ARG A 566 19.14 -4.03 4.54
CA ARG A 566 18.02 -4.87 4.97
C ARG A 566 18.15 -5.39 6.38
N VAL A 567 19.27 -5.08 7.03
CA VAL A 567 19.55 -5.43 8.40
C VAL A 567 19.63 -4.17 9.25
N ALA A 568 18.73 -4.05 10.22
CA ALA A 568 18.91 -3.05 11.27
C ALA A 568 20.06 -3.49 12.17
N TYR A 569 21.18 -2.79 12.19
CA TYR A 569 22.27 -3.08 13.13
C TYR A 569 22.06 -2.32 14.44
N TYR A 570 22.50 -2.91 15.54
CA TYR A 570 22.51 -2.20 16.82
C TYR A 570 23.43 -0.97 16.73
N PRO A 571 23.06 0.17 17.34
CA PRO A 571 23.92 1.35 17.38
C PRO A 571 25.35 1.02 17.82
N GLY A 572 26.34 1.49 17.06
CA GLY A 572 27.76 1.21 17.29
C GLY A 572 28.23 -0.20 16.90
N LEU A 573 27.36 -1.05 16.36
CA LEU A 573 27.68 -2.42 15.90
C LEU A 573 27.35 -2.62 14.41
N CYS A 574 27.57 -1.58 13.60
CA CYS A 574 27.41 -1.64 12.15
C CYS A 574 28.61 -2.33 11.47
N PRO A 575 28.42 -2.95 10.30
CA PRO A 575 29.53 -3.48 9.51
C PRO A 575 30.41 -2.35 8.95
N GLU A 576 31.72 -2.60 8.87
CA GLU A 576 32.71 -1.71 8.25
C GLU A 576 33.06 -2.26 6.87
N GLY A 577 32.76 -1.53 5.79
CA GLY A 577 33.03 -1.99 4.43
C GLY A 577 32.36 -3.32 4.08
N GLY A 578 31.21 -3.63 4.68
CA GLY A 578 30.51 -4.91 4.50
C GLY A 578 31.12 -6.09 5.28
N LEU A 579 32.09 -5.84 6.16
CA LEU A 579 32.73 -6.83 7.03
C LEU A 579 32.30 -6.66 8.48
N CYS A 580 32.40 -7.73 9.26
CA CYS A 580 32.27 -7.66 10.71
C CYS A 580 33.38 -6.74 11.24
N PRO A 581 33.07 -5.72 12.05
CA PRO A 581 34.10 -4.79 12.55
C PRO A 581 35.18 -5.49 13.38
N ILE A 582 34.89 -6.68 13.90
CA ILE A 582 35.74 -7.41 14.86
C ILE A 582 36.50 -8.56 14.20
N CYS A 583 35.78 -9.55 13.66
CA CYS A 583 36.42 -10.73 13.08
C CYS A 583 36.71 -10.59 11.58
N LYS A 584 36.35 -9.45 10.97
CA LYS A 584 36.50 -9.14 9.54
C LYS A 584 35.83 -10.15 8.57
N THR A 585 34.96 -11.02 9.08
CA THR A 585 34.13 -11.91 8.24
C THR A 585 33.17 -11.10 7.39
N SER A 586 33.04 -11.46 6.10
CA SER A 586 32.11 -10.79 5.19
C SER A 586 30.65 -11.04 5.57
N MET A 587 29.86 -9.97 5.67
CA MET A 587 28.43 -10.05 5.98
C MET A 587 27.62 -10.73 4.89
N SER A 588 28.09 -10.72 3.63
CA SER A 588 27.41 -11.39 2.52
C SER A 588 27.33 -12.91 2.71
N ARG A 589 28.28 -13.51 3.43
CA ARG A 589 28.31 -14.96 3.75
C ARG A 589 27.34 -15.35 4.85
N ILE A 590 26.80 -14.38 5.59
CA ILE A 590 25.89 -14.61 6.72
C ILE A 590 24.47 -14.26 6.27
N PRO A 591 23.48 -15.14 6.49
CA PRO A 591 22.07 -14.83 6.24
C PRO A 591 21.65 -13.55 6.97
N TYR A 592 20.76 -12.75 6.38
CA TYR A 592 20.34 -11.45 6.94
C TYR A 592 19.95 -11.53 8.43
N SER A 593 19.20 -12.56 8.82
CA SER A 593 18.76 -12.80 10.21
C SER A 593 19.89 -13.12 11.20
N GLY A 594 21.08 -13.49 10.71
CA GLY A 594 22.25 -13.81 11.51
C GLY A 594 23.25 -12.66 11.63
N ARG A 595 23.18 -11.63 10.79
CA ARG A 595 24.25 -10.61 10.68
C ARG A 595 24.43 -9.78 11.95
N ALA A 596 23.36 -9.13 12.43
CA ALA A 596 23.43 -8.33 13.65
C ALA A 596 23.79 -9.20 14.88
N LYS A 597 23.22 -10.41 14.96
CA LYS A 597 23.54 -11.39 16.01
C LYS A 597 25.01 -11.79 15.99
N HIS A 598 25.59 -12.00 14.80
CA HIS A 598 26.99 -12.34 14.65
C HIS A 598 27.89 -11.22 15.17
N ILE A 599 27.67 -9.97 14.79
CA ILE A 599 28.49 -8.84 15.26
C ILE A 599 28.37 -8.71 16.79
N LEU A 600 27.16 -8.81 17.34
CA LEU A 600 26.94 -8.79 18.78
C LEU A 600 27.71 -9.91 19.50
N GLN A 601 27.69 -11.13 18.97
CA GLN A 601 28.43 -12.27 19.53
C GLN A 601 29.94 -12.11 19.39
N CYS A 602 30.44 -11.60 18.26
CA CYS A 602 31.85 -11.28 18.08
C CYS A 602 32.31 -10.23 19.10
N ARG A 603 31.50 -9.19 19.38
CA ARG A 603 31.80 -8.16 20.37
C ARG A 603 31.91 -8.75 21.77
N ARG A 604 31.00 -9.64 22.13
CA ARG A 604 31.07 -10.36 23.41
C ARG A 604 32.34 -11.21 23.50
N LYS A 605 32.67 -11.95 22.43
CA LYS A 605 33.87 -12.79 22.39
C LYS A 605 35.15 -11.97 22.51
N SER A 606 35.24 -10.80 21.87
CA SER A 606 36.41 -9.92 21.98
C SER A 606 36.59 -9.34 23.40
N LEU A 607 35.52 -9.27 24.19
CA LEU A 607 35.57 -8.84 25.59
C LEU A 607 35.95 -9.96 26.57
N GLY A 608 36.19 -11.19 26.08
CA GLY A 608 36.43 -12.37 26.94
C GLY A 608 35.19 -12.81 27.71
N SER A 609 33.99 -12.39 27.27
CA SER A 609 32.72 -12.71 27.93
C SER A 609 32.06 -13.96 27.37
N ALA A 610 31.31 -14.66 28.23
CA ALA A 610 30.59 -15.86 27.84
C ALA A 610 29.57 -15.61 26.70
N PRO A 611 29.34 -16.60 25.82
CA PRO A 611 28.27 -16.56 24.84
C PRO A 611 26.91 -16.24 25.49
N TYR A 612 26.15 -15.34 24.86
CA TYR A 612 24.86 -14.89 25.38
C TYR A 612 23.90 -16.09 25.56
N GLN A 613 23.33 -16.22 26.76
CA GLN A 613 22.31 -17.23 27.17
C GLN A 613 22.74 -18.71 27.27
N GLN A 614 24.03 -19.05 27.40
CA GLN A 614 24.34 -20.37 27.95
C GLN A 614 23.86 -20.45 29.41
N ARG A 615 22.94 -21.38 29.69
CA ARG A 615 22.59 -21.84 31.03
C ARG A 615 23.28 -23.17 31.26
N TYR A 616 23.82 -23.40 32.46
CA TYR A 616 24.21 -24.76 32.87
C TYR A 616 22.95 -25.63 33.03
N LYS A 617 23.11 -26.97 33.05
CA LYS A 617 22.00 -27.93 33.28
C LYS A 617 21.17 -27.62 34.55
N ASN A 618 21.73 -26.90 35.52
CA ASN A 618 21.08 -26.47 36.77
C ASN A 618 20.35 -25.12 36.68
N GLY A 619 20.13 -24.57 35.47
CA GLY A 619 19.36 -23.34 35.26
C GLY A 619 20.09 -22.03 35.58
N LYS A 620 21.26 -22.07 36.23
CA LYS A 620 22.08 -20.88 36.50
C LYS A 620 22.73 -20.38 35.21
N ARG A 621 22.70 -19.06 34.98
CA ARG A 621 23.38 -18.41 33.84
C ARG A 621 24.89 -18.69 33.92
N ALA A 622 25.54 -18.97 32.79
CA ALA A 622 26.95 -19.40 32.73
C ALA A 622 27.96 -18.43 33.37
N HIS A 623 27.61 -17.14 33.47
CA HIS A 623 28.48 -16.11 34.05
C HIS A 623 28.73 -16.26 35.57
N ARG A 624 27.93 -17.03 36.33
CA ARG A 624 28.10 -17.13 37.79
C ARG A 624 29.22 -18.09 38.24
N ARG A 625 29.94 -18.77 37.33
CA ARG A 625 30.90 -19.85 37.70
C ARG A 625 32.23 -19.92 36.92
N VAL A 626 32.60 -18.93 36.12
CA VAL A 626 33.88 -18.95 35.35
C VAL A 626 34.56 -17.59 35.45
N GLN A 627 35.91 -17.56 35.51
CA GLN A 627 36.77 -16.36 35.45
C GLN A 627 36.65 -15.62 34.10
N GLN A 628 35.44 -15.23 33.69
CA GLN A 628 35.17 -14.49 32.46
C GLN A 628 34.60 -13.11 32.78
N ASN A 629 34.88 -12.13 31.92
CA ASN A 629 34.43 -10.76 32.09
C ASN A 629 32.91 -10.65 31.98
N PHE A 630 32.28 -9.91 32.89
CA PHE A 630 30.85 -9.65 32.85
C PHE A 630 30.51 -8.74 31.65
N ALA A 631 29.52 -9.15 30.87
CA ALA A 631 28.93 -8.29 29.84
C ALA A 631 27.48 -8.70 29.58
N GLN A 632 26.54 -7.79 29.77
CA GLN A 632 25.13 -7.94 29.39
C GLN A 632 24.76 -6.92 28.33
N PHE A 633 23.81 -7.30 27.46
CA PHE A 633 23.31 -6.42 26.41
C PHE A 633 21.81 -6.21 26.64
N CYS A 634 21.38 -4.95 26.77
CA CYS A 634 19.97 -4.61 26.76
C CYS A 634 19.51 -4.44 25.32
N TYR A 635 18.57 -5.27 24.85
CA TYR A 635 18.02 -5.14 23.49
C TYR A 635 17.09 -3.92 23.36
N LEU A 636 16.41 -3.52 24.45
CA LEU A 636 15.55 -2.34 24.46
C LEU A 636 16.35 -1.03 24.36
N CYS A 637 17.51 -0.93 25.00
CA CYS A 637 18.40 0.25 24.88
C CYS A 637 19.45 0.09 23.78
N ALA A 638 19.68 -1.13 23.31
CA ALA A 638 20.75 -1.52 22.39
C ALA A 638 22.17 -1.15 22.90
N GLN A 639 22.44 -1.42 24.18
CA GLN A 639 23.69 -1.03 24.86
C GLN A 639 24.27 -2.16 25.71
N PHE A 640 25.59 -2.12 25.94
CA PHE A 640 26.32 -3.05 26.79
C PHE A 640 26.51 -2.51 28.21
N TYR A 641 26.42 -3.41 29.19
CA TYR A 641 26.74 -3.19 30.60
C TYR A 641 27.82 -4.18 31.02
N TYR A 642 28.87 -3.69 31.67
CA TYR A 642 30.11 -4.44 31.92
C TYR A 642 30.30 -4.89 33.37
N ASP A 643 29.41 -4.49 34.28
CA ASP A 643 29.41 -4.93 35.67
C ASP A 643 27.98 -5.28 36.11
N GLN A 644 27.88 -6.11 37.15
CA GLN A 644 26.60 -6.65 37.61
C GLN A 644 25.74 -5.57 38.28
N GLN A 645 26.34 -4.63 39.00
CA GLN A 645 25.60 -3.61 39.73
C GLN A 645 24.92 -2.63 38.77
N SER A 646 25.63 -2.15 37.74
CA SER A 646 25.07 -1.29 36.70
C SER A 646 23.97 -1.99 35.91
N TRP A 647 24.15 -3.28 35.60
CA TRP A 647 23.12 -4.09 34.95
C TRP A 647 21.86 -4.22 35.80
N THR A 648 22.00 -4.54 37.08
CA THR A 648 20.85 -4.68 38.00
C THR A 648 20.13 -3.34 38.18
N GLN A 649 20.87 -2.23 38.35
CA GLN A 649 20.27 -0.90 38.45
C GLN A 649 19.55 -0.49 37.15
N HIS A 650 20.12 -0.84 35.99
CA HIS A 650 19.49 -0.61 34.70
C HIS A 650 18.20 -1.43 34.52
N CYS A 651 18.21 -2.71 34.90
CA CYS A 651 17.01 -3.55 34.93
C CYS A 651 15.91 -2.92 35.81
N LYS A 652 16.28 -2.40 36.99
CA LYS A 652 15.35 -1.70 37.88
C LYS A 652 14.69 -0.50 37.19
N SER A 653 15.48 0.33 36.49
CA SER A 653 14.95 1.46 35.71
C SER A 653 13.89 1.04 34.69
N HIS A 654 14.04 -0.12 34.06
CA HIS A 654 13.03 -0.66 33.14
C HIS A 654 11.79 -1.19 33.87
N LEU A 655 11.96 -1.80 35.05
CA LEU A 655 10.84 -2.25 35.88
C LEU A 655 10.00 -1.08 36.40
N ASP A 656 10.65 0.04 36.72
CA ASP A 656 9.98 1.27 37.16
C ASP A 656 9.19 1.97 36.02
N HIS A 657 9.56 1.70 34.76
CA HIS A 657 8.94 2.27 33.55
C HIS A 657 8.41 1.18 32.60
N LEU A 658 7.77 0.16 33.17
CA LEU A 658 7.25 -0.96 32.38
C LEU A 658 6.26 -0.51 31.31
N LYS A 659 6.35 -1.16 30.16
CA LYS A 659 5.36 -1.08 29.07
C LYS A 659 4.59 -2.40 29.02
N PRO A 660 3.34 -2.42 28.49
CA PRO A 660 2.56 -3.64 28.44
C PRO A 660 3.18 -4.71 27.53
N ARG A 661 3.98 -4.33 26.53
CA ARG A 661 4.59 -5.30 25.62
C ARG A 661 5.59 -6.24 26.31
N CYS A 662 5.32 -7.53 26.26
CA CYS A 662 6.27 -8.60 26.63
C CYS A 662 6.72 -9.44 25.42
N GLY A 663 6.12 -9.24 24.26
CA GLY A 663 6.37 -9.98 23.04
C GLY A 663 7.67 -9.61 22.32
N LEU A 664 8.35 -10.64 21.82
CA LEU A 664 9.54 -10.49 20.98
C LEU A 664 9.23 -9.70 19.70
N MET A 665 10.14 -8.80 19.29
CA MET A 665 10.00 -8.02 18.07
C MET A 665 11.25 -8.08 17.20
N THR A 666 11.04 -8.35 15.92
CA THR A 666 12.08 -8.27 14.89
C THR A 666 11.77 -7.15 13.91
N PHE A 667 12.78 -6.38 13.53
CA PHE A 667 12.68 -5.34 12.52
C PHE A 667 13.89 -5.46 11.60
N ARG A 668 13.67 -5.45 10.27
CA ARG A 668 14.73 -5.64 9.27
C ARG A 668 15.69 -6.76 9.66
N SER A 669 15.14 -7.96 9.83
CA SER A 669 15.89 -9.19 10.20
C SER A 669 16.62 -9.18 11.56
N THR A 670 16.54 -8.11 12.37
CA THR A 670 17.22 -8.02 13.66
C THR A 670 16.26 -8.05 14.82
N LEU A 671 16.65 -8.71 15.91
CA LEU A 671 15.93 -8.70 17.18
C LEU A 671 16.07 -7.32 17.83
N VAL A 672 14.99 -6.53 17.85
CA VAL A 672 15.00 -5.15 18.36
C VAL A 672 14.31 -4.99 19.72
N ALA A 673 13.44 -5.93 20.08
CA ALA A 673 12.91 -6.08 21.44
C ALA A 673 12.92 -7.56 21.83
N PRO A 674 13.48 -7.91 23.01
CA PRO A 674 13.43 -9.27 23.51
C PRO A 674 12.02 -9.56 24.04
N ALA A 675 11.73 -10.83 24.31
CA ALA A 675 10.55 -11.17 25.08
C ALA A 675 10.84 -11.16 26.59
N PHE A 676 9.78 -10.93 27.36
CA PHE A 676 9.80 -10.99 28.82
C PHE A 676 8.73 -11.97 29.30
N CYS A 677 8.97 -12.60 30.45
CA CYS A 677 7.99 -13.49 31.06
C CYS A 677 7.15 -12.69 32.06
N PRO A 678 5.83 -12.54 31.85
CA PRO A 678 4.97 -11.78 32.76
C PRO A 678 5.04 -12.26 34.22
N PHE A 679 5.14 -13.58 34.43
CA PHE A 679 5.30 -14.19 35.76
C PHE A 679 6.58 -13.74 36.46
N CYS A 680 7.69 -13.59 35.73
CA CYS A 680 8.93 -13.11 36.34
C CYS A 680 8.94 -11.60 36.53
N LEU A 681 8.28 -10.84 35.65
CA LEU A 681 8.15 -9.39 35.81
C LEU A 681 7.37 -9.04 37.08
N GLY A 682 6.27 -9.75 37.37
CA GLY A 682 5.44 -9.53 38.56
C GLY A 682 5.95 -10.14 39.86
N ASP A 683 7.03 -10.91 39.85
CA ASP A 683 7.56 -11.58 41.05
C ASP A 683 8.51 -10.66 41.82
N GLU A 684 7.96 -9.96 42.83
CA GLU A 684 8.72 -9.03 43.68
C GLU A 684 9.78 -9.70 44.56
N GLY A 685 9.70 -11.02 44.75
CA GLY A 685 10.69 -11.78 45.52
C GLY A 685 12.00 -12.05 44.76
N LYS A 686 12.07 -11.67 43.48
CA LYS A 686 13.27 -11.84 42.63
C LYS A 686 14.06 -10.53 42.49
N GLU A 687 15.36 -10.68 42.33
CA GLU A 687 16.25 -9.56 41.99
C GLU A 687 15.85 -8.91 40.64
N PRO A 688 16.09 -7.59 40.45
CA PRO A 688 15.68 -6.89 39.24
C PRO A 688 16.17 -7.53 37.93
N ASP A 689 17.39 -8.07 37.91
CA ASP A 689 17.95 -8.72 36.72
C ASP A 689 17.38 -10.11 36.42
N GLU A 690 16.77 -10.75 37.42
CA GLU A 690 16.05 -12.02 37.30
C GLU A 690 14.60 -11.79 36.85
N ARG A 691 13.95 -10.73 37.37
CA ARG A 691 12.64 -10.25 36.90
C ARG A 691 12.70 -9.82 35.43
N PHE A 692 13.71 -9.01 35.10
CA PHE A 692 13.94 -8.48 33.75
C PHE A 692 14.75 -9.44 32.84
N GLN A 693 14.54 -10.75 32.98
CA GLN A 693 15.19 -11.72 32.10
C GLN A 693 14.73 -11.53 30.65
N GLN A 694 15.66 -11.15 29.78
CA GLN A 694 15.45 -11.02 28.35
C GLN A 694 15.50 -12.40 27.66
N TRP A 695 14.48 -12.74 26.88
CA TRP A 695 14.37 -13.96 26.07
C TRP A 695 14.46 -13.62 24.58
N VAL A 696 15.29 -14.34 23.83
CA VAL A 696 15.54 -14.04 22.39
C VAL A 696 14.92 -15.06 21.46
N ASN A 697 14.22 -16.05 22.01
CA ASN A 697 13.56 -17.12 21.27
C ASN A 697 12.19 -17.42 21.89
N LYS A 698 11.15 -17.42 21.05
CA LYS A 698 9.76 -17.66 21.44
C LYS A 698 9.58 -19.01 22.15
N ALA A 699 10.16 -20.09 21.62
CA ALA A 699 10.04 -21.42 22.20
C ALA A 699 10.65 -21.51 23.60
N THR A 700 11.83 -20.91 23.81
CA THR A 700 12.45 -20.91 25.13
C THR A 700 11.66 -20.11 26.16
N LEU A 701 11.03 -19.00 25.75
CA LEU A 701 10.13 -18.24 26.60
C LEU A 701 8.91 -19.07 26.97
N TRP A 702 8.24 -19.67 25.99
CA TRP A 702 7.03 -20.46 26.24
C TRP A 702 7.29 -21.69 27.10
N ASN A 703 8.39 -22.41 26.89
CA ASN A 703 8.78 -23.50 27.79
C ASN A 703 8.96 -23.02 29.24
N HIS A 704 9.40 -21.76 29.44
CA HIS A 704 9.51 -21.17 30.77
C HIS A 704 8.17 -20.70 31.34
N ILE A 705 7.30 -20.10 30.52
CA ILE A 705 5.93 -19.74 30.91
C ILE A 705 5.15 -21.00 31.30
N ASP A 706 5.24 -22.07 30.51
CA ASP A 706 4.60 -23.36 30.78
C ASP A 706 5.02 -23.92 32.15
N ALA A 707 6.29 -23.75 32.55
CA ALA A 707 6.76 -24.17 33.88
C ALA A 707 6.12 -23.40 35.05
N HIS A 708 5.67 -22.15 34.82
CA HIS A 708 4.85 -21.42 35.80
C HIS A 708 3.40 -21.89 35.76
N LEU A 709 2.84 -22.08 34.57
CA LEU A 709 1.47 -22.53 34.37
C LEU A 709 1.22 -23.92 34.97
N HIS A 710 2.20 -24.84 34.92
CA HIS A 710 2.11 -26.16 35.55
C HIS A 710 1.95 -26.14 37.08
N LYS A 711 2.19 -25.00 37.74
CA LYS A 711 1.95 -24.83 39.18
C LYS A 711 0.48 -24.58 39.51
N PHE A 712 -0.32 -24.18 38.51
CA PHE A 712 -1.75 -23.98 38.66
C PHE A 712 -2.49 -25.29 38.38
N LYS A 713 -3.62 -25.51 39.06
CA LYS A 713 -4.48 -26.66 38.79
C LYS A 713 -5.18 -26.46 37.44
N SER A 714 -5.40 -27.55 36.70
CA SER A 714 -6.24 -27.55 35.50
C SER A 714 -7.59 -26.90 35.82
N ASP A 715 -8.03 -25.98 34.96
CA ASP A 715 -9.29 -25.21 35.08
C ASP A 715 -9.41 -24.21 36.23
N SER A 716 -8.33 -23.93 36.97
CA SER A 716 -8.33 -22.83 37.94
C SER A 716 -8.34 -21.46 37.26
N ALA A 717 -8.98 -20.48 37.90
CA ALA A 717 -8.91 -19.10 37.48
C ALA A 717 -7.48 -18.57 37.69
N ILE A 718 -6.86 -18.02 36.63
CA ILE A 718 -5.47 -17.60 36.65
C ILE A 718 -5.41 -16.08 36.46
N PRO A 719 -4.86 -15.31 37.42
CA PRO A 719 -4.63 -13.88 37.23
C PRO A 719 -3.49 -13.66 36.23
N CYS A 720 -3.58 -12.60 35.41
CA CYS A 720 -2.42 -12.15 34.66
C CYS A 720 -1.38 -11.61 35.64
N PRO A 721 -0.16 -12.18 35.67
CA PRO A 721 0.88 -11.79 36.62
C PRO A 721 1.63 -10.51 36.19
N HIS A 722 1.25 -9.89 35.07
CA HIS A 722 1.91 -8.68 34.61
C HIS A 722 1.53 -7.48 35.52
N PRO A 723 2.50 -6.67 36.00
CA PRO A 723 2.22 -5.56 36.91
C PRO A 723 1.18 -4.54 36.41
N LEU A 724 1.13 -4.30 35.10
CA LEU A 724 0.17 -3.36 34.48
C LEU A 724 -1.24 -3.92 34.25
N CYS A 725 -1.48 -5.21 34.54
CA CYS A 725 -2.78 -5.85 34.31
C CYS A 725 -3.65 -5.92 35.56
N ASN A 726 -3.24 -5.29 36.67
CA ASN A 726 -4.01 -5.20 37.92
C ASN A 726 -4.62 -6.54 38.38
N GLN A 727 -3.88 -7.65 38.17
CA GLN A 727 -4.30 -9.02 38.48
C GLN A 727 -5.63 -9.47 37.85
N GLN A 728 -5.97 -8.95 36.66
CA GLN A 728 -7.14 -9.38 35.90
C GLN A 728 -7.20 -10.91 35.79
N ILE A 729 -8.34 -11.50 36.15
CA ILE A 729 -8.51 -12.95 36.33
C ILE A 729 -9.11 -13.58 35.07
N TYR A 730 -8.51 -14.68 34.61
CA TYR A 730 -8.95 -15.43 33.44
C TYR A 730 -9.44 -16.82 33.82
N ALA A 731 -10.53 -17.27 33.20
CA ALA A 731 -11.20 -18.56 33.48
C ALA A 731 -10.43 -19.82 32.99
N GLY A 732 -9.10 -19.79 33.06
CA GLY A 732 -8.23 -20.92 32.71
C GLY A 732 -7.05 -20.54 31.81
N GLU A 733 -6.17 -21.51 31.59
CA GLU A 733 -4.92 -21.35 30.84
C GLU A 733 -5.15 -20.82 29.41
N LYS A 734 -6.17 -21.32 28.73
CA LYS A 734 -6.49 -20.92 27.35
C LYS A 734 -6.82 -19.43 27.25
N SER A 735 -7.63 -18.92 28.17
CA SER A 735 -8.03 -17.51 28.21
C SER A 735 -6.83 -16.61 28.56
N LEU A 736 -6.00 -17.01 29.51
CA LEU A 736 -4.76 -16.29 29.82
C LEU A 736 -3.80 -16.25 28.62
N ARG A 737 -3.61 -17.36 27.90
CA ARG A 737 -2.76 -17.39 26.69
C ARG A 737 -3.23 -16.41 25.62
N ARG A 738 -4.55 -16.30 25.43
CA ARG A 738 -5.13 -15.33 24.49
C ARG A 738 -4.82 -13.90 24.91
N HIS A 739 -5.01 -13.59 26.19
CA HIS A 739 -4.63 -12.31 26.77
C HIS A 739 -3.12 -12.00 26.60
N LEU A 740 -2.24 -12.97 26.86
CA LEU A 740 -0.80 -12.81 26.65
C LEU A 740 -0.44 -12.43 25.20
N TYR A 741 -1.19 -12.94 24.23
CA TYR A 741 -1.03 -12.55 22.83
C TYR A 741 -1.61 -11.14 22.58
N ASP A 742 -2.85 -10.89 23.00
CA ASP A 742 -3.59 -9.66 22.67
C ASP A 742 -3.06 -8.43 23.42
N GLY A 743 -2.93 -8.51 24.75
CA GLY A 743 -2.47 -7.42 25.61
C GLY A 743 -0.94 -7.28 25.70
N HIS A 744 -0.19 -8.37 25.52
CA HIS A 744 1.26 -8.37 25.73
C HIS A 744 2.09 -8.73 24.48
N SER A 745 1.46 -8.97 23.32
CA SER A 745 2.12 -9.35 22.06
C SER A 745 2.93 -10.65 22.11
N ILE A 746 2.67 -11.55 23.06
CA ILE A 746 3.39 -12.83 23.20
C ILE A 746 2.81 -13.87 22.23
N ASP A 747 3.46 -14.03 21.08
CA ASP A 747 3.07 -14.99 20.05
C ASP A 747 3.60 -16.41 20.33
N GLU A 748 2.75 -17.43 20.13
CA GLU A 748 3.13 -18.83 20.25
C GLU A 748 3.99 -19.27 19.05
N PRO A 749 5.07 -20.04 19.28
CA PRO A 749 5.84 -20.63 18.20
C PRO A 749 5.03 -21.75 17.53
N ARG A 750 5.54 -22.26 16.41
CA ARG A 750 4.93 -23.43 15.76
C ARG A 750 4.85 -24.60 16.75
N PRO A 751 3.80 -25.44 16.71
CA PRO A 751 3.60 -26.51 17.68
C PRO A 751 4.78 -27.49 17.81
N ASN A 752 5.50 -27.73 16.70
CA ASN A 752 6.67 -28.61 16.66
C ASN A 752 7.93 -28.02 17.32
N CYS A 753 7.91 -26.75 17.70
CA CYS A 753 9.03 -26.08 18.38
C CYS A 753 8.90 -26.08 19.91
N LEU A 754 7.78 -26.55 20.46
CA LEU A 754 7.55 -26.63 21.91
C LEU A 754 7.92 -28.02 22.44
N ALA A 755 8.46 -28.09 23.65
CA ALA A 755 8.82 -29.35 24.30
C ALA A 755 7.60 -30.14 24.84
N ARG A 756 6.40 -29.90 24.30
CA ARG A 756 5.18 -30.61 24.71
C ARG A 756 5.18 -31.98 24.05
N LYS A 757 5.48 -33.04 24.82
CA LYS A 757 4.98 -34.38 24.49
C LYS A 757 3.46 -34.28 24.53
N ARG A 758 2.78 -34.30 23.39
CA ARG A 758 1.32 -34.47 23.37
C ARG A 758 1.03 -35.83 24.02
N LYS A 759 0.56 -35.83 25.27
CA LYS A 759 -0.28 -36.93 25.74
C LYS A 759 -1.58 -36.79 24.95
N ALA A 760 -1.82 -37.69 24.01
CA ALA A 760 -3.17 -37.92 23.53
C ALA A 760 -4.00 -38.37 24.75
N GLY A 761 -5.10 -37.67 25.02
CA GLY A 761 -5.95 -37.94 26.16
C GLY A 761 -6.93 -36.81 26.41
N ASP A 762 -7.88 -36.64 25.49
CA ASP A 762 -9.31 -36.78 25.80
C ASP A 762 -10.10 -36.73 24.48
N GLN A 763 -10.21 -37.90 23.85
CA GLN A 763 -11.25 -38.23 22.89
C GLN A 763 -11.82 -39.56 23.37
N SER A 764 -12.61 -39.51 24.43
CA SER A 764 -13.71 -40.48 24.57
C SER A 764 -14.82 -40.04 23.62
N ASP A 765 -15.30 -41.01 22.85
CA ASP A 765 -16.50 -40.96 22.00
C ASP A 765 -16.43 -40.17 20.70
N THR A 766 -15.91 -40.83 19.66
CA THR A 766 -16.68 -41.27 18.48
C THR A 766 -15.73 -41.91 17.46
N SER A 767 -15.21 -43.10 17.80
CA SER A 767 -14.76 -44.04 16.79
C SER A 767 -16.01 -44.73 16.24
N ASP A 768 -16.47 -44.27 15.09
CA ASP A 768 -17.05 -45.08 14.01
C ASP A 768 -17.77 -44.15 13.03
N ASN A 769 -17.06 -43.78 11.97
CA ASN A 769 -17.55 -43.54 10.60
C ASN A 769 -16.56 -42.66 9.83
N LEU A 770 -15.43 -43.25 9.43
CA LEU A 770 -14.67 -42.77 8.28
C LEU A 770 -14.91 -43.74 7.13
N HIS A 771 -15.68 -43.27 6.14
CA HIS A 771 -16.02 -44.01 4.93
C HIS A 771 -14.76 -44.28 4.07
N PRO A 772 -14.60 -45.48 3.48
CA PRO A 772 -13.35 -45.91 2.87
C PRO A 772 -13.29 -45.56 1.38
N GLN A 773 -12.53 -44.54 1.00
CA GLN A 773 -12.01 -44.40 -0.37
C GLN A 773 -10.65 -43.74 -0.30
N PHE A 774 -9.60 -44.51 -0.07
CA PHE A 774 -8.22 -44.30 -0.57
C PHE A 774 -7.38 -45.48 -0.07
N LYS A 775 -7.68 -46.67 -0.60
CA LYS A 775 -6.80 -47.84 -0.52
C LYS A 775 -6.63 -48.36 -1.95
N ILE A 776 -5.36 -48.61 -2.30
CA ILE A 776 -4.87 -49.38 -3.45
C ILE A 776 -4.60 -48.58 -4.74
N MET A 777 -3.31 -48.27 -4.96
CA MET A 777 -2.55 -48.79 -6.11
C MET A 777 -1.04 -48.55 -5.91
N LYS A 778 -0.40 -49.51 -5.24
CA LYS A 778 1.01 -49.85 -5.47
C LYS A 778 0.99 -51.33 -5.86
N MET A 779 1.18 -51.62 -7.14
CA MET A 779 1.62 -52.93 -7.58
C MET A 779 2.91 -52.73 -8.35
N GLY A 780 3.93 -53.46 -7.89
CA GLY A 780 5.28 -53.42 -8.39
C GLY A 780 5.42 -54.17 -9.71
N THR A 781 6.44 -53.73 -10.43
CA THR A 781 7.18 -54.46 -11.46
C THR A 781 7.70 -55.81 -10.94
N GLN A 782 7.44 -56.89 -11.66
CA GLN A 782 8.34 -58.04 -11.86
C GLN A 782 7.80 -58.93 -12.99
N ALA A 783 8.70 -59.29 -13.92
CA ALA A 783 8.79 -60.44 -14.86
C ALA A 783 7.48 -61.06 -15.43
N GLU A 784 7.30 -61.34 -16.72
CA GLU A 784 8.15 -61.58 -17.89
C GLU A 784 7.63 -60.81 -19.12
#